data_AF-A0A2R6CNT0-F1
#
_entry.id   AF-A0A2R6CNT0-F1
#
_cell.length_a   1.000
_cell.length_b   1.000
_cell.length_c   1.000
_cell.angle_alpha   90.00
_cell.angle_beta   90.00
_cell.angle_gamma   90.00
#
_symmetry.space_group_name_H-M   'P 1'
#
loop_
_entity.id
_entity.type
_entity.pdbx_description
1 polymer ?
#
loop_
_entity_poly.entity_id
_entity_poly.type
_entity_poly.pdbx_seq_one_letter_code
_entity_poly.pdbx_strand_id
1 'polypeptide(L)'
;MIRGRVSTQGERGQMGIIGGILVIALVFTLALFVLYGGSSAITEVQQDRADEQSKLVMENVDAEVTTLTRGDDSKVGSLSMAQLENNDAKVVRSGSLNVTVNEDGDCRTEIPLSSVRYQNNEGQTVAYEAGGVWVGHVHENGSAMQTPPSVRFRNGSVDVEVTNLTGEVSNARNQAFYNATSSEQESTERSATVVSGDCNRPDNVTINVTSDFADGWESHLREEFGADRPGIEVRRDGRNVSVFVAQNQLPRRADDERNAVIDFSGAPYMDTVEIDKNTIRVSKGLGREYSAFVEPLAKGQMNIGETREIAQASEAGTQRDIVFVVDESGSMSGSVAGDADNRTEAVWEASQNFAGSLNESRNRVGLVGYSDIYGNPDFTTPGASAWIYEFNANGERFTSDFDAFNDTVEDTEPRRGTNGAAGVKWANTLMHTHSDPTRERVVVFLTDGKLNWDTHEDSPGPKDAARDRAETADSMGTTIYTVGFGSDESDVDDGVLQDMADETGGEYYFAENQDELDAVFQDIEEDTQSREQIARTPTTTNVSTAAGDVLTPDIPGDTSDIESAVENGNQFLNVNDPTAPSGFSHSFRLADDETIQFNTSTYQCDAWRGTDIFRSDGGKAYQVVRCTDFSDKDTEVQPDDITVYTDGDDISSELSSDETTFWQENLEGSIKSNPNVELDGSNQLVMPSNQALVVMDYPDGANTANKQAMLYRLGISESEASPEDIVRWTVGQ
;
A
#
# COMPACT_ATOMS: atom_id res chain seq x y z
N MET A 1 -44.76 -48.75 98.29
CA MET A 1 -44.80 -47.53 97.43
C MET A 1 -44.39 -46.36 98.30
N ILE A 2 -43.13 -45.94 98.17
CA ILE A 2 -42.47 -44.99 99.08
C ILE A 2 -43.04 -43.59 98.75
N ARG A 3 -44.19 -43.14 99.28
CA ARG A 3 -44.49 -42.52 100.60
C ARG A 3 -43.38 -41.53 101.02
N GLY A 4 -43.60 -40.22 101.16
CA GLY A 4 -44.82 -39.43 101.30
C GLY A 4 -44.69 -38.54 102.54
N ARG A 5 -45.31 -37.33 102.49
CA ARG A 5 -45.75 -36.51 103.63
C ARG A 5 -44.64 -35.97 104.56
N VAL A 6 -44.78 -34.71 105.00
CA VAL A 6 -45.06 -34.34 106.40
C VAL A 6 -44.91 -32.82 106.59
N SER A 7 -46.01 -32.29 107.13
CA SER A 7 -46.26 -31.07 107.90
C SER A 7 -45.09 -30.36 108.58
N THR A 8 -45.22 -29.04 108.51
CA THR A 8 -44.65 -27.95 109.31
C THR A 8 -44.74 -28.12 110.83
N GLN A 9 -43.68 -27.70 111.53
CA GLN A 9 -43.73 -26.69 112.60
C GLN A 9 -42.33 -26.09 112.74
N GLY A 10 -42.23 -24.76 112.88
CA GLY A 10 -40.96 -24.04 112.88
C GLY A 10 -40.44 -23.72 114.29
N GLU A 11 -39.14 -23.49 114.38
CA GLU A 11 -38.50 -22.64 115.38
C GLU A 11 -37.21 -22.04 114.80
N ARG A 12 -36.91 -20.80 115.22
CA ARG A 12 -35.84 -19.92 114.72
C ARG A 12 -34.50 -20.23 115.39
N GLY A 13 -33.40 -20.04 114.66
CA GLY A 13 -32.03 -19.92 115.20
C GLY A 13 -31.16 -19.07 114.29
N GLN A 14 -30.56 -18.01 114.85
CA GLN A 14 -29.69 -17.02 114.21
C GLN A 14 -28.38 -17.63 113.66
N MET A 15 -27.86 -17.08 112.55
CA MET A 15 -26.42 -16.84 112.38
C MET A 15 -26.17 -15.75 111.35
N GLY A 16 -25.44 -14.72 111.74
CA GLY A 16 -25.07 -13.56 110.93
C GLY A 16 -23.57 -13.43 110.70
N ILE A 17 -23.26 -12.61 109.69
CA ILE A 17 -22.06 -11.77 109.53
C ILE A 17 -20.79 -12.42 108.92
N ILE A 18 -20.60 -13.74 108.89
CA ILE A 18 -19.40 -14.32 108.23
C ILE A 18 -19.50 -14.36 106.68
N GLY A 19 -20.71 -14.39 106.12
CA GLY A 19 -20.91 -14.45 104.66
C GLY A 19 -20.58 -13.16 103.90
N GLY A 20 -20.64 -11.98 104.55
CA GLY A 20 -20.42 -10.70 103.87
C GLY A 20 -18.96 -10.37 103.57
N ILE A 21 -18.03 -10.77 104.45
CA ILE A 21 -16.60 -10.48 104.31
C ILE A 21 -15.96 -11.39 103.24
N LEU A 22 -16.39 -12.65 103.16
CA LEU A 22 -15.88 -13.61 102.17
C LEU A 22 -16.27 -13.23 100.74
N VAL A 23 -17.48 -12.73 100.52
CA VAL A 23 -17.93 -12.33 99.18
C VAL A 23 -17.20 -11.08 98.70
N ILE A 24 -16.95 -10.10 99.57
CA ILE A 24 -16.19 -8.90 99.20
C ILE A 24 -14.72 -9.26 98.90
N ALA A 25 -14.07 -10.10 99.71
CA ALA A 25 -12.70 -10.54 99.45
C ALA A 25 -12.56 -11.36 98.16
N LEU A 26 -13.56 -12.19 97.83
CA LEU A 26 -13.61 -12.98 96.60
C LEU A 26 -13.83 -12.10 95.35
N VAL A 27 -14.72 -11.09 95.45
CA VAL A 27 -14.97 -10.16 94.33
C VAL A 27 -13.74 -9.29 94.06
N PHE A 28 -13.01 -8.85 95.10
CA PHE A 28 -11.76 -8.10 94.90
C PHE A 28 -10.62 -8.95 94.34
N THR A 29 -10.50 -10.23 94.73
CA THR A 29 -9.49 -11.13 94.17
C THR A 29 -9.81 -11.56 92.73
N LEU A 30 -11.08 -11.78 92.38
CA LEU A 30 -11.49 -12.01 90.99
C LEU A 30 -11.36 -10.75 90.12
N ALA A 31 -11.65 -9.56 90.64
CA ALA A 31 -11.46 -8.31 89.90
C ALA A 31 -9.97 -8.00 89.64
N LEU A 32 -9.08 -8.32 90.59
CA LEU A 32 -7.63 -8.21 90.39
C LEU A 32 -7.08 -9.26 89.41
N PHE A 33 -7.64 -10.47 89.37
CA PHE A 33 -7.24 -11.51 88.41
C PHE A 33 -7.68 -11.19 86.98
N VAL A 34 -8.87 -10.60 86.80
CA VAL A 34 -9.36 -10.13 85.47
C VAL A 34 -8.56 -8.92 84.98
N LEU A 35 -8.05 -8.08 85.88
CA LEU A 35 -7.17 -6.95 85.51
C LEU A 35 -5.73 -7.37 85.15
N TYR A 36 -5.23 -8.49 85.70
CA TYR A 36 -3.87 -8.97 85.41
C TYR A 36 -3.81 -10.00 84.26
N GLY A 37 -4.88 -10.78 84.05
CA GLY A 37 -5.01 -11.70 82.91
C GLY A 37 -5.69 -11.10 81.67
N GLY A 38 -6.37 -9.97 81.81
CA GLY A 38 -7.02 -9.27 80.70
C GLY A 38 -6.07 -8.41 79.85
N SER A 39 -4.91 -8.01 80.37
CA SER A 39 -3.98 -7.14 79.63
C SER A 39 -3.23 -7.88 78.52
N SER A 40 -2.79 -9.13 78.73
CA SER A 40 -2.03 -9.89 77.73
C SER A 40 -2.88 -10.35 76.54
N ALA A 41 -4.15 -10.70 76.78
CA ALA A 41 -5.10 -11.05 75.73
C ALA A 41 -5.61 -9.81 74.96
N ILE A 42 -5.65 -8.64 75.60
CA ILE A 42 -5.98 -7.38 74.93
C ILE A 42 -4.81 -6.88 74.08
N THR A 43 -3.55 -7.05 74.52
CA THR A 43 -2.39 -6.71 73.69
C THR A 43 -2.30 -7.59 72.46
N GLU A 44 -2.49 -8.91 72.58
CA GLU A 44 -2.46 -9.85 71.45
C GLU A 44 -3.55 -9.52 70.40
N VAL A 45 -4.78 -9.22 70.84
CA VAL A 45 -5.88 -8.80 69.95
C VAL A 45 -5.72 -7.38 69.39
N GLN A 46 -5.07 -6.47 70.12
CA GLN A 46 -4.73 -5.14 69.61
C GLN A 46 -3.61 -5.22 68.56
N GLN A 47 -2.72 -6.19 68.71
CA GLN A 47 -1.56 -6.41 67.85
C GLN A 47 -1.93 -7.08 66.53
N ASP A 48 -2.75 -8.15 66.57
CA ASP A 48 -3.32 -8.77 65.37
C ASP A 48 -4.05 -7.74 64.48
N ARG A 49 -4.72 -6.76 65.13
CA ARG A 49 -5.38 -5.65 64.43
C ARG A 49 -4.41 -4.65 63.83
N ALA A 50 -3.30 -4.33 64.51
CA ALA A 50 -2.30 -3.37 64.00
C ALA A 50 -1.56 -3.93 62.78
N ASP A 51 -1.24 -5.23 62.79
CA ASP A 51 -0.62 -5.92 61.67
C ASP A 51 -1.55 -6.00 60.45
N GLU A 52 -2.82 -6.38 60.64
CA GLU A 52 -3.82 -6.31 59.57
C GLU A 52 -4.02 -4.89 59.02
N GLN A 53 -4.00 -3.88 59.89
CA GLN A 53 -4.11 -2.47 59.48
C GLN A 53 -2.95 -2.02 58.61
N SER A 54 -1.71 -2.38 58.94
CA SER A 54 -0.52 -1.97 58.17
C SER A 54 -0.54 -2.55 56.74
N LYS A 55 -1.05 -3.78 56.57
CA LYS A 55 -1.26 -4.41 55.26
C LYS A 55 -2.30 -3.66 54.44
N LEU A 56 -3.46 -3.36 55.03
CA LEU A 56 -4.52 -2.60 54.35
C LEU A 56 -4.06 -1.19 53.93
N VAL A 57 -3.23 -0.51 54.73
CA VAL A 57 -2.66 0.79 54.36
C VAL A 57 -1.76 0.66 53.14
N MET A 58 -0.90 -0.36 53.09
CA MET A 58 -0.01 -0.59 51.94
C MET A 58 -0.77 -1.07 50.68
N GLU A 59 -1.83 -1.85 50.84
CA GLU A 59 -2.75 -2.17 49.73
C GLU A 59 -3.44 -0.91 49.19
N ASN A 60 -3.77 0.05 50.05
CA ASN A 60 -4.29 1.34 49.60
C ASN A 60 -3.21 2.20 48.93
N VAL A 61 -1.95 2.13 49.39
CA VAL A 61 -0.82 2.78 48.69
C VAL A 61 -0.69 2.22 47.27
N ASP A 62 -0.71 0.90 47.12
CA ASP A 62 -0.72 0.25 45.81
C ASP A 62 -1.86 0.76 44.91
N ALA A 63 -3.10 0.74 45.40
CA ALA A 63 -4.25 1.19 44.63
C ALA A 63 -4.16 2.67 44.19
N GLU A 64 -3.65 3.54 45.06
CA GLU A 64 -3.45 4.96 44.76
C GLU A 64 -2.29 5.20 43.79
N VAL A 65 -1.16 4.49 43.94
CA VAL A 65 -0.04 4.56 43.00
C VAL A 65 -0.49 4.08 41.62
N THR A 66 -1.12 2.91 41.54
CA THR A 66 -1.65 2.34 40.29
C THR A 66 -2.68 3.27 39.63
N THR A 67 -3.51 3.95 40.41
CA THR A 67 -4.45 4.94 39.87
C THR A 67 -3.71 6.19 39.38
N LEU A 68 -2.65 6.60 40.06
CA LEU A 68 -1.83 7.74 39.73
C LEU A 68 -0.92 7.50 38.51
N THR A 69 -0.50 6.28 38.23
CA THR A 69 0.32 5.96 37.05
C THR A 69 -0.52 5.65 35.82
N ARG A 70 -1.84 5.56 35.95
CA ARG A 70 -2.74 5.25 34.82
C ARG A 70 -3.00 6.45 33.90
N GLY A 71 -2.70 6.28 32.62
CA GLY A 71 -3.02 7.25 31.56
C GLY A 71 -1.87 8.19 31.19
N ASP A 72 -2.12 9.05 30.21
CA ASP A 72 -1.05 9.70 29.43
C ASP A 72 -0.75 11.14 29.90
N ASP A 73 -1.47 11.64 30.91
CA ASP A 73 -1.32 12.99 31.43
C ASP A 73 -0.56 13.02 32.77
N SER A 74 0.36 13.97 32.90
CA SER A 74 1.05 14.24 34.18
C SER A 74 0.06 14.75 35.23
N LYS A 75 0.12 14.19 36.45
CA LYS A 75 -0.87 14.48 37.50
C LYS A 75 -0.30 14.36 38.90
N VAL A 76 -0.95 15.05 39.84
CA VAL A 76 -0.59 15.03 41.27
C VAL A 76 -1.64 14.22 42.02
N GLY A 77 -1.19 13.20 42.75
CA GLY A 77 -1.99 12.40 43.66
C GLY A 77 -1.59 12.63 45.12
N SER A 78 -2.35 12.05 46.04
CA SER A 78 -1.99 12.07 47.45
C SER A 78 -2.08 10.70 48.09
N LEU A 79 -1.03 10.30 48.81
CA LEU A 79 -0.95 9.02 49.50
C LEU A 79 -0.97 9.25 51.01
N SER A 80 -1.91 8.64 51.71
CA SER A 80 -2.05 8.81 53.16
C SER A 80 -1.61 7.56 53.90
N MET A 81 -0.64 7.73 54.80
CA MET A 81 -0.14 6.68 55.69
C MET A 81 -0.49 6.97 57.17
N ALA A 82 -1.49 7.83 57.42
CA ALA A 82 -1.88 8.34 58.74
C ALA A 82 -2.33 7.29 59.75
N GLN A 83 -2.64 6.08 59.28
CA GLN A 83 -3.04 4.97 60.12
C GLN A 83 -1.86 4.08 60.54
N LEU A 84 -0.64 4.37 60.07
CA LEU A 84 0.58 3.69 60.52
C LEU A 84 1.10 4.34 61.80
N GLU A 85 1.54 3.50 62.75
CA GLU A 85 2.14 3.96 64.00
C GLU A 85 3.60 4.42 63.82
N ASN A 86 4.12 5.24 64.74
CA ASN A 86 5.55 5.53 64.96
C ASN A 86 6.36 6.29 63.88
N ASN A 87 5.75 6.72 62.77
CA ASN A 87 6.41 7.51 61.71
C ASN A 87 7.60 6.85 61.00
N ASP A 88 7.55 5.53 60.83
CA ASP A 88 8.64 4.70 60.27
C ASP A 88 8.51 4.37 58.77
N ALA A 89 7.56 4.99 58.05
CA ALA A 89 7.45 4.82 56.61
C ALA A 89 8.63 5.48 55.87
N LYS A 90 9.23 4.77 54.91
CA LYS A 90 10.36 5.28 54.09
C LYS A 90 10.37 4.71 52.68
N VAL A 91 10.92 5.47 51.74
CA VAL A 91 11.23 4.97 50.38
C VAL A 91 12.60 4.30 50.39
N VAL A 92 12.70 3.08 49.88
CA VAL A 92 13.95 2.30 49.77
C VAL A 92 14.15 1.84 48.33
N ARG A 93 15.37 2.03 47.82
CA ARG A 93 15.78 1.66 46.45
C ARG A 93 16.98 0.71 46.52
N SER A 94 16.75 -0.53 46.95
CA SER A 94 17.80 -1.53 47.20
C SER A 94 17.71 -2.78 46.30
N GLY A 95 16.73 -2.80 45.39
CA GLY A 95 16.50 -3.89 44.45
C GLY A 95 16.56 -3.44 43.00
N SER A 96 16.50 -4.41 42.09
CA SER A 96 16.38 -4.17 40.64
C SER A 96 15.62 -5.31 39.97
N LEU A 97 15.02 -5.00 38.83
CA LEU A 97 14.40 -5.97 37.94
C LEU A 97 15.03 -5.78 36.57
N ASN A 98 15.58 -6.84 35.99
CA ASN A 98 16.04 -6.82 34.61
C ASN A 98 15.39 -7.92 33.79
N VAL A 99 15.25 -7.64 32.51
CA VAL A 99 14.82 -8.59 31.49
C VAL A 99 15.94 -8.68 30.46
N THR A 100 16.31 -9.91 30.11
CA THR A 100 17.32 -10.23 29.10
C THR A 100 16.69 -11.15 28.07
N VAL A 101 16.85 -10.85 26.79
CA VAL A 101 16.45 -11.72 25.67
C VAL A 101 17.68 -12.46 25.15
N ASN A 102 17.52 -13.73 24.79
CA ASN A 102 18.58 -14.59 24.23
C ASN A 102 19.82 -14.76 25.11
N GLU A 103 19.70 -14.47 26.41
CA GLU A 103 20.84 -14.34 27.34
C GLU A 103 21.90 -13.31 26.88
N ASP A 104 21.57 -12.45 25.93
CA ASP A 104 22.47 -11.44 25.35
C ASP A 104 22.51 -10.17 26.22
N GLY A 105 23.72 -9.70 26.52
CA GLY A 105 23.93 -8.48 27.28
C GLY A 105 23.47 -7.21 26.57
N ASP A 106 23.49 -7.19 25.23
CA ASP A 106 23.01 -6.05 24.43
C ASP A 106 21.46 -6.01 24.40
N CYS A 107 20.82 -7.17 24.51
CA CYS A 107 19.37 -7.33 24.66
C CYS A 107 18.92 -7.34 26.14
N ARG A 108 19.50 -6.48 26.97
CA ARG A 108 19.19 -6.37 28.40
C ARG A 108 18.71 -4.98 28.78
N THR A 109 17.62 -4.92 29.55
CA THR A 109 17.16 -3.70 30.21
C THR A 109 16.96 -3.92 31.71
N GLU A 110 17.36 -2.95 32.54
CA GLU A 110 17.29 -3.02 34.00
C GLU A 110 16.68 -1.76 34.61
N ILE A 111 15.71 -1.93 35.51
CA ILE A 111 15.13 -0.86 36.32
C ILE A 111 15.45 -1.04 37.81
N PRO A 112 15.74 0.04 38.55
CA PRO A 112 15.78 -0.02 40.00
C PRO A 112 14.38 -0.28 40.57
N LEU A 113 14.27 -1.24 41.50
CA LEU A 113 13.06 -1.44 42.27
C LEU A 113 13.03 -0.47 43.45
N SER A 114 11.98 0.36 43.45
CA SER A 114 11.65 1.25 44.55
C SER A 114 10.55 0.65 45.40
N SER A 115 10.63 0.85 46.71
CA SER A 115 9.65 0.33 47.66
C SER A 115 9.29 1.36 48.72
N VAL A 116 8.02 1.39 49.11
CA VAL A 116 7.57 2.14 50.31
C VAL A 116 7.46 1.12 51.44
N ARG A 117 8.29 1.28 52.48
CA ARG A 117 8.40 0.30 53.57
C ARG A 117 7.96 0.89 54.89
N TYR A 118 7.20 0.11 55.63
CA TYR A 118 6.87 0.34 57.03
C TYR A 118 7.40 -0.82 57.87
N GLN A 119 7.99 -0.52 59.02
CA GLN A 119 8.46 -1.53 59.97
C GLN A 119 7.79 -1.31 61.33
N ASN A 120 7.19 -2.36 61.89
CA ASN A 120 6.58 -2.30 63.21
C ASN A 120 7.63 -2.53 64.33
N ASN A 121 7.21 -2.36 65.59
CA ASN A 121 8.10 -2.48 66.75
C ASN A 121 8.64 -3.90 67.00
N GLU A 122 8.03 -4.93 66.41
CA GLU A 122 8.47 -6.33 66.51
C GLU A 122 9.44 -6.71 65.37
N GLY A 123 9.61 -5.82 64.40
CA GLY A 123 10.47 -6.03 63.24
C GLY A 123 9.76 -6.67 62.05
N GLN A 124 8.43 -6.73 62.02
CA GLN A 124 7.69 -7.05 60.80
C GLN A 124 7.80 -5.86 59.85
N THR A 125 8.07 -6.13 58.57
CA THR A 125 8.13 -5.12 57.51
C THR A 125 7.01 -5.37 56.52
N VAL A 126 6.20 -4.36 56.24
CA VAL A 126 5.21 -4.36 55.17
C VAL A 126 5.65 -3.36 54.11
N ALA A 127 5.67 -3.77 52.85
CA ALA A 127 6.19 -2.93 51.78
C ALA A 127 5.36 -3.01 50.50
N TYR A 128 5.13 -1.85 49.88
CA TYR A 128 4.75 -1.76 48.47
C TYR A 128 6.01 -1.83 47.60
N GLU A 129 6.06 -2.71 46.60
CA GLU A 129 7.13 -2.80 45.59
C GLU A 129 6.57 -3.40 44.29
N ALA A 130 6.82 -2.75 43.14
CA ALA A 130 6.40 -3.21 41.80
C ALA A 130 4.91 -3.56 41.64
N GLY A 131 4.01 -2.76 42.21
CA GLY A 131 2.56 -3.02 42.14
C GLY A 131 2.07 -4.11 43.11
N GLY A 132 2.95 -4.66 43.95
CA GLY A 132 2.63 -5.70 44.92
C GLY A 132 2.89 -5.25 46.36
N VAL A 133 2.23 -5.91 47.30
CA VAL A 133 2.44 -5.74 48.74
C VAL A 133 3.10 -6.97 49.31
N TRP A 134 4.16 -6.77 50.07
CA TRP A 134 5.02 -7.80 50.64
C TRP A 134 5.04 -7.69 52.16
N VAL A 135 5.11 -8.83 52.83
CA VAL A 135 5.29 -8.91 54.28
C VAL A 135 6.55 -9.72 54.55
N GLY A 136 7.47 -9.19 55.34
CA GLY A 136 8.67 -9.88 55.77
C GLY A 136 8.96 -9.63 57.25
N HIS A 137 9.96 -10.30 57.78
CA HIS A 137 10.37 -10.12 59.17
C HIS A 137 11.89 -9.92 59.28
N VAL A 138 12.34 -8.95 60.06
CA VAL A 138 13.76 -8.59 60.20
C VAL A 138 14.58 -9.70 60.91
N HIS A 139 13.90 -10.61 61.62
CA HIS A 139 14.53 -11.68 62.40
C HIS A 139 14.25 -13.08 61.88
N GLU A 140 13.39 -13.22 60.87
CA GLU A 140 13.10 -14.49 60.19
C GLU A 140 13.56 -14.38 58.73
N ASN A 141 14.30 -15.39 58.25
CA ASN A 141 14.61 -15.47 56.82
C ASN A 141 13.33 -15.89 56.09
N GLY A 142 12.52 -14.92 55.71
CA GLY A 142 11.25 -15.18 55.03
C GLY A 142 10.52 -13.89 54.66
N SER A 143 9.96 -13.89 53.46
CA SER A 143 8.99 -12.90 52.99
C SER A 143 7.82 -13.61 52.31
N ALA A 144 6.65 -13.00 52.34
CA ALA A 144 5.43 -13.52 51.76
C ALA A 144 4.76 -12.42 50.92
N MET A 145 4.14 -12.86 49.82
CA MET A 145 3.30 -12.03 48.97
C MET A 145 1.94 -11.83 49.65
N GLN A 146 1.52 -10.58 49.83
CA GLN A 146 0.18 -10.21 50.27
C GLN A 146 -0.71 -9.89 49.06
N THR A 147 -0.22 -9.05 48.15
CA THR A 147 -0.82 -8.84 46.83
C THR A 147 0.23 -9.05 45.74
N PRO A 148 -0.16 -9.60 44.59
CA PRO A 148 0.79 -9.90 43.52
C PRO A 148 1.34 -8.63 42.88
N PRO A 149 2.63 -8.59 42.53
CA PRO A 149 3.20 -7.51 41.73
C PRO A 149 2.71 -7.58 40.28
N SER A 150 2.90 -6.50 39.53
CA SER A 150 2.49 -6.39 38.13
C SER A 150 3.52 -6.95 37.14
N VAL A 151 4.08 -8.11 37.45
CA VAL A 151 4.92 -8.90 36.53
C VAL A 151 4.13 -10.13 36.11
N ARG A 152 3.71 -10.19 34.85
CA ARG A 152 2.75 -11.20 34.36
C ARG A 152 3.28 -11.98 33.17
N PHE A 153 2.83 -13.21 33.03
CA PHE A 153 3.13 -14.07 31.89
C PHE A 153 1.86 -14.66 31.28
N ARG A 154 1.49 -14.21 30.09
CA ARG A 154 0.25 -14.62 29.43
C ARG A 154 0.47 -14.89 27.96
N ASN A 155 0.03 -16.08 27.50
CA ASN A 155 0.13 -16.51 26.11
C ASN A 155 1.55 -16.41 25.50
N GLY A 156 2.59 -16.58 26.32
CA GLY A 156 3.99 -16.45 25.90
C GLY A 156 4.56 -15.03 26.00
N SER A 157 3.74 -14.03 26.32
CA SER A 157 4.19 -12.65 26.51
C SER A 157 4.45 -12.34 27.99
N VAL A 158 5.53 -11.61 28.23
CA VAL A 158 5.96 -11.04 29.51
C VAL A 158 5.53 -9.58 29.56
N ASP A 159 4.77 -9.22 30.58
CA ASP A 159 4.31 -7.85 30.83
C ASP A 159 4.86 -7.40 32.20
N VAL A 160 5.70 -6.36 32.18
CA VAL A 160 6.37 -5.81 33.36
C VAL A 160 5.88 -4.39 33.59
N GLU A 161 5.07 -4.20 34.62
CA GLU A 161 4.65 -2.89 35.09
C GLU A 161 5.29 -2.60 36.46
N VAL A 162 6.00 -1.48 36.54
CA VAL A 162 6.76 -1.09 37.73
C VAL A 162 6.66 0.42 37.97
N THR A 163 6.82 0.83 39.22
CA THR A 163 6.89 2.25 39.58
C THR A 163 8.28 2.59 40.12
N ASN A 164 8.85 3.68 39.61
CA ASN A 164 10.15 4.21 39.97
C ASN A 164 10.03 5.39 40.95
N LEU A 165 9.59 5.12 42.18
CA LEU A 165 9.36 6.13 43.20
C LEU A 165 10.66 6.77 43.71
N THR A 166 10.68 8.10 43.74
CA THR A 166 11.76 8.91 44.33
C THR A 166 11.21 9.83 45.42
N GLY A 167 12.11 10.39 46.24
CA GLY A 167 11.74 11.32 47.32
C GLY A 167 11.60 10.67 48.70
N GLU A 168 10.88 11.34 49.59
CA GLU A 168 10.66 10.94 50.98
C GLU A 168 9.17 10.76 51.26
N VAL A 169 8.85 9.88 52.20
CA VAL A 169 7.48 9.68 52.70
C VAL A 169 7.44 9.87 54.20
N SER A 170 6.26 10.19 54.72
CA SER A 170 5.96 10.22 56.14
C SER A 170 4.65 9.50 56.41
N ASN A 171 4.34 9.25 57.68
CA ASN A 171 3.02 8.72 58.05
C ASN A 171 1.90 9.77 57.86
N ALA A 172 2.16 10.99 57.39
CA ALA A 172 1.10 11.95 57.10
C ALA A 172 0.51 11.76 55.69
N ARG A 173 -0.18 12.79 55.19
CA ARG A 173 -0.58 12.88 53.79
C ARG A 173 0.62 13.31 52.95
N ASN A 174 1.03 12.47 52.02
CA ASN A 174 2.10 12.70 51.07
C ASN A 174 1.50 13.15 49.73
N GLN A 175 2.25 13.93 48.95
CA GLN A 175 1.90 14.25 47.57
C GLN A 175 2.86 13.52 46.64
N ALA A 176 2.32 12.88 45.61
CA ALA A 176 3.12 12.25 44.56
C ALA A 176 2.78 12.92 43.22
N PHE A 177 3.79 13.12 42.39
CA PHE A 177 3.65 13.66 41.05
C PHE A 177 4.05 12.56 40.07
N TYR A 178 3.12 12.22 39.17
CA TYR A 178 3.37 11.33 38.04
C TYR A 178 3.78 12.17 36.83
N ASN A 179 4.93 11.83 36.25
CA ASN A 179 5.44 12.47 35.04
C ASN A 179 5.19 11.56 33.84
N ALA A 180 4.12 11.82 33.10
CA ALA A 180 3.71 10.98 31.97
C ALA A 180 4.75 10.98 30.84
N THR A 181 5.35 12.14 30.51
CA THR A 181 6.37 12.22 29.47
C THR A 181 7.60 11.38 29.80
N SER A 182 8.09 11.44 31.04
CA SER A 182 9.23 10.61 31.47
C SER A 182 8.86 9.13 31.53
N SER A 183 7.61 8.82 31.88
CA SER A 183 7.10 7.44 31.97
C SER A 183 6.99 6.81 30.58
N GLU A 184 6.43 7.52 29.61
CA GLU A 184 6.30 7.09 28.22
C GLU A 184 7.67 6.89 27.56
N GLN A 185 8.58 7.85 27.74
CA GLN A 185 9.94 7.76 27.22
C GLN A 185 10.65 6.51 27.76
N GLU A 186 10.66 6.31 29.08
CA GLU A 186 11.32 5.14 29.69
C GLU A 186 10.65 3.82 29.32
N SER A 187 9.32 3.78 29.23
CA SER A 187 8.59 2.57 28.82
C SER A 187 8.94 2.17 27.38
N THR A 188 9.02 3.16 26.49
CA THR A 188 9.35 2.97 25.07
C THR A 188 10.80 2.56 24.89
N GLU A 189 11.74 3.29 25.49
CA GLU A 189 13.17 3.00 25.39
C GLU A 189 13.48 1.58 25.89
N ARG A 190 12.89 1.18 27.03
CA ARG A 190 13.14 -0.15 27.63
C ARG A 190 12.52 -1.29 26.84
N SER A 191 11.30 -1.10 26.33
CA SER A 191 10.68 -2.10 25.45
C SER A 191 11.55 -2.26 24.20
N ALA A 192 11.93 -1.15 23.55
CA ALA A 192 12.77 -1.18 22.35
C ALA A 192 14.11 -1.90 22.57
N THR A 193 14.78 -1.71 23.71
CA THR A 193 16.06 -2.39 24.01
C THR A 193 15.99 -3.92 23.89
N VAL A 194 14.84 -4.54 24.18
CA VAL A 194 14.71 -6.00 24.24
C VAL A 194 13.82 -6.59 23.16
N VAL A 195 13.18 -5.78 22.32
CA VAL A 195 12.33 -6.26 21.21
C VAL A 195 12.62 -5.56 19.87
N SER A 196 13.79 -4.93 19.70
CA SER A 196 14.22 -4.30 18.43
C SER A 196 15.58 -4.81 17.97
N GLY A 197 15.90 -4.59 16.68
CA GLY A 197 17.14 -5.09 16.06
C GLY A 197 17.27 -6.59 16.26
N ASP A 198 18.47 -7.05 16.60
CA ASP A 198 18.77 -8.48 16.85
C ASP A 198 17.98 -9.08 18.03
N CYS A 199 17.38 -8.24 18.89
CA CYS A 199 16.61 -8.68 20.06
C CYS A 199 15.15 -9.01 19.73
N ASN A 200 14.69 -8.71 18.52
CA ASN A 200 13.32 -9.00 18.10
C ASN A 200 13.09 -10.49 17.78
N ARG A 201 14.04 -11.40 18.03
CA ARG A 201 13.90 -12.85 17.78
C ARG A 201 14.22 -13.64 19.05
N PRO A 202 13.32 -13.68 20.04
CA PRO A 202 13.64 -14.30 21.32
C PRO A 202 13.53 -15.83 21.25
N ASP A 203 14.68 -16.51 21.32
CA ASP A 203 14.84 -17.93 21.65
C ASP A 203 14.57 -18.20 23.14
N ASN A 204 14.86 -17.22 23.98
CA ASN A 204 14.55 -17.26 25.40
C ASN A 204 14.38 -15.87 25.99
N VAL A 205 13.67 -15.82 27.12
CA VAL A 205 13.54 -14.62 27.95
C VAL A 205 13.92 -14.97 29.37
N THR A 206 14.83 -14.20 29.95
CA THR A 206 15.22 -14.31 31.36
C THR A 206 14.82 -13.06 32.11
N ILE A 207 14.05 -13.21 33.19
CA ILE A 207 13.76 -12.13 34.13
C ILE A 207 14.54 -12.39 35.41
N ASN A 208 15.26 -11.37 35.89
CA ASN A 208 15.99 -11.45 37.16
C ASN A 208 15.54 -10.32 38.09
N VAL A 209 15.08 -10.70 39.28
CA VAL A 209 14.61 -9.81 40.33
C VAL A 209 15.57 -9.88 41.51
N THR A 210 16.20 -8.76 41.85
CA THR A 210 16.95 -8.57 43.09
C THR A 210 16.05 -7.84 44.08
N SER A 211 15.64 -8.47 45.17
CA SER A 211 14.78 -7.84 46.19
C SER A 211 15.07 -8.36 47.60
N ASP A 212 14.79 -7.53 48.61
CA ASP A 212 14.80 -7.96 50.00
C ASP A 212 13.60 -8.87 50.32
N PHE A 213 12.59 -8.92 49.44
CA PHE A 213 11.39 -9.78 49.53
C PHE A 213 11.49 -11.01 48.62
N ALA A 214 12.69 -11.57 48.46
CA ALA A 214 12.99 -12.61 47.47
C ALA A 214 12.16 -13.90 47.63
N ASP A 215 11.74 -14.30 48.84
CA ASP A 215 10.90 -15.50 49.02
C ASP A 215 9.47 -15.27 48.50
N GLY A 216 8.94 -14.05 48.69
CA GLY A 216 7.68 -13.61 48.10
C GLY A 216 7.76 -13.59 46.57
N TRP A 217 8.81 -12.98 46.02
CA TRP A 217 9.06 -12.93 44.57
C TRP A 217 9.21 -14.33 43.96
N GLU A 218 9.92 -15.25 44.61
CA GLU A 218 10.01 -16.64 44.16
C GLU A 218 8.63 -17.29 44.10
N SER A 219 7.81 -17.10 45.14
CA SER A 219 6.46 -17.64 45.17
C SER A 219 5.59 -17.11 44.03
N HIS A 220 5.62 -15.78 43.80
CA HIS A 220 4.91 -15.13 42.69
C HIS A 220 5.36 -15.67 41.33
N LEU A 221 6.66 -15.66 41.05
CA LEU A 221 7.18 -16.07 39.74
C LEU A 221 6.94 -17.56 39.47
N ARG A 222 6.99 -18.41 40.50
CA ARG A 222 6.63 -19.83 40.36
C ARG A 222 5.16 -20.02 40.00
N GLU A 223 4.26 -19.25 40.60
CA GLU A 223 2.82 -19.31 40.33
C GLU A 223 2.48 -18.71 38.97
N GLU A 224 2.93 -17.49 38.69
CA GLU A 224 2.58 -16.73 37.48
C GLU A 224 3.11 -17.39 36.20
N PHE A 225 4.36 -17.84 36.21
CA PHE A 225 4.96 -18.50 35.04
C PHE A 225 4.59 -19.99 34.99
N GLY A 226 4.27 -20.59 36.13
CA GLY A 226 4.01 -22.03 36.24
C GLY A 226 5.30 -22.83 36.17
N ALA A 227 6.11 -22.77 37.24
CA ALA A 227 7.43 -23.40 37.31
C ALA A 227 7.47 -24.92 37.09
N ASP A 228 6.32 -25.60 37.07
CA ASP A 228 6.21 -27.02 36.73
C ASP A 228 6.12 -27.28 35.20
N ARG A 229 6.01 -26.22 34.38
CA ARG A 229 5.92 -26.35 32.92
C ARG A 229 7.30 -26.61 32.31
N PRO A 230 7.42 -27.56 31.35
CA PRO A 230 8.67 -27.78 30.64
C PRO A 230 9.16 -26.53 29.91
N GLY A 231 10.41 -26.14 30.11
CA GLY A 231 10.97 -24.92 29.51
C GLY A 231 10.82 -23.66 30.37
N ILE A 232 10.30 -23.78 31.60
CA ILE A 232 10.31 -22.71 32.60
C ILE A 232 11.19 -23.14 33.77
N GLU A 233 12.19 -22.32 34.11
CA GLU A 233 13.07 -22.60 35.24
C GLU A 233 13.11 -21.40 36.20
N VAL A 234 12.61 -21.59 37.42
CA VAL A 234 12.71 -20.57 38.48
C VAL A 234 13.79 -20.95 39.48
N ARG A 235 14.79 -20.08 39.63
CA ARG A 235 15.94 -20.24 40.53
C ARG A 235 16.01 -19.09 41.53
N ARG A 236 16.48 -19.38 42.73
CA ARG A 236 16.76 -18.38 43.76
C ARG A 236 18.17 -18.54 44.29
N ASP A 237 18.88 -17.42 44.39
CA ASP A 237 20.18 -17.30 45.04
C ASP A 237 20.23 -16.04 45.92
N GLY A 238 20.06 -16.23 47.23
CA GLY A 238 20.01 -15.14 48.20
C GLY A 238 18.86 -14.16 47.93
N ARG A 239 19.20 -12.94 47.51
CA ARG A 239 18.23 -11.88 47.17
C ARG A 239 17.79 -11.89 45.70
N ASN A 240 18.39 -12.75 44.88
CA ASN A 240 18.14 -12.81 43.46
C ASN A 240 17.18 -13.97 43.16
N VAL A 241 16.13 -13.69 42.41
CA VAL A 241 15.19 -14.66 41.88
C VAL A 241 15.18 -14.51 40.37
N SER A 242 15.52 -15.58 39.65
CA SER A 242 15.47 -15.59 38.19
C SER A 242 14.41 -16.56 37.69
N VAL A 243 13.75 -16.17 36.61
CA VAL A 243 12.92 -17.06 35.79
C VAL A 243 13.44 -17.07 34.37
N PHE A 244 13.73 -18.26 33.87
CA PHE A 244 14.10 -18.52 32.47
C PHE A 244 12.89 -19.10 31.74
N VAL A 245 12.57 -18.54 30.58
CA VAL A 245 11.47 -18.96 29.70
C VAL A 245 12.07 -19.34 28.34
N ALA A 246 12.00 -20.63 28.00
CA ALA A 246 12.50 -21.17 26.73
C ALA A 246 11.55 -20.90 25.55
N GLN A 247 12.07 -21.00 24.32
CA GLN A 247 11.35 -20.80 23.05
C GLN A 247 9.98 -21.50 22.99
N ASN A 248 9.90 -22.74 23.50
CA ASN A 248 8.69 -23.54 23.45
C ASN A 248 7.53 -23.00 24.32
N GLN A 249 7.81 -22.04 25.19
CA GLN A 249 6.82 -21.32 26.01
C GLN A 249 6.47 -19.94 25.46
N LEU A 250 7.26 -19.40 24.53
CA LEU A 250 7.01 -18.13 23.87
C LEU A 250 5.92 -18.29 22.78
N PRO A 251 5.32 -17.19 22.28
CA PRO A 251 4.32 -17.26 21.23
C PRO A 251 4.90 -17.95 20.00
N ARG A 252 4.09 -18.77 19.33
CA ARG A 252 4.55 -19.54 18.16
C ARG A 252 5.22 -18.67 17.10
N ARG A 253 4.76 -17.42 16.91
CA ARG A 253 5.32 -16.44 15.97
C ARG A 253 6.77 -16.01 16.26
N ALA A 254 7.26 -16.25 17.48
CA ALA A 254 8.64 -15.98 17.89
C ALA A 254 9.61 -17.10 17.55
N ASP A 255 9.07 -18.30 17.28
CA ASP A 255 9.84 -19.52 17.09
C ASP A 255 10.28 -19.60 15.63
N ASP A 256 11.46 -19.06 15.35
CA ASP A 256 11.96 -18.91 13.97
C ASP A 256 12.33 -20.23 13.32
N GLU A 257 12.71 -21.22 14.10
CA GLU A 257 12.86 -22.60 13.63
C GLU A 257 11.48 -23.15 13.21
N ARG A 258 10.43 -22.87 13.98
CA ARG A 258 9.09 -23.34 13.62
C ARG A 258 8.46 -22.55 12.48
N ASN A 259 8.72 -21.27 12.39
CA ASN A 259 8.02 -20.37 11.49
C ASN A 259 8.70 -20.32 10.13
N ALA A 260 7.87 -20.13 9.11
CA ALA A 260 8.29 -19.99 7.73
C ALA A 260 8.98 -18.63 7.46
N VAL A 261 9.71 -18.07 8.43
CA VAL A 261 10.35 -16.76 8.27
C VAL A 261 11.55 -16.88 7.36
N ILE A 262 11.57 -16.13 6.27
CA ILE A 262 12.66 -16.16 5.30
C ILE A 262 13.33 -14.80 5.27
N ASP A 263 14.66 -14.81 5.18
CA ASP A 263 15.45 -13.65 4.84
C ASP A 263 16.40 -14.00 3.70
N PHE A 264 16.16 -13.42 2.52
CA PHE A 264 16.99 -13.62 1.34
C PHE A 264 18.34 -12.88 1.42
N SER A 265 18.55 -11.99 2.39
CA SER A 265 19.85 -11.34 2.61
C SER A 265 20.86 -12.24 3.36
N GLY A 266 20.40 -13.39 3.89
CA GLY A 266 21.26 -14.37 4.54
C GLY A 266 21.43 -14.17 6.05
N ALA A 267 20.33 -13.94 6.77
CA ALA A 267 20.35 -13.85 8.24
C ALA A 267 21.02 -15.05 8.93
N PRO A 268 21.58 -14.88 10.15
CA PRO A 268 22.29 -15.95 10.88
C PRO A 268 21.48 -17.22 11.17
N TYR A 269 20.14 -17.14 11.17
CA TYR A 269 19.25 -18.29 11.38
C TYR A 269 18.92 -19.06 10.09
N MET A 270 19.40 -18.59 8.93
CA MET A 270 19.28 -19.29 7.66
C MET A 270 20.49 -20.22 7.47
N ASP A 271 20.25 -21.49 7.17
CA ASP A 271 21.31 -22.48 6.89
C ASP A 271 21.91 -22.27 5.50
N THR A 272 21.08 -21.90 4.53
CA THR A 272 21.50 -21.66 3.14
C THR A 272 20.61 -20.60 2.52
N VAL A 273 21.23 -19.62 1.87
CA VAL A 273 20.61 -18.71 0.91
C VAL A 273 21.56 -18.63 -0.28
N GLU A 274 21.20 -19.30 -1.36
CA GLU A 274 21.98 -19.34 -2.61
C GLU A 274 21.12 -18.70 -3.70
N ILE A 275 21.61 -17.58 -4.23
CA ILE A 275 21.03 -16.89 -5.38
C ILE A 275 22.10 -16.93 -6.48
N ASP A 276 21.76 -17.57 -7.60
CA ASP A 276 22.64 -17.64 -8.78
C ASP A 276 21.79 -17.38 -10.02
N LYS A 277 21.90 -16.15 -10.55
CA LYS A 277 21.19 -15.69 -11.74
C LYS A 277 19.68 -15.89 -11.60
N ASN A 278 19.10 -16.77 -12.40
CA ASN A 278 17.67 -17.11 -12.41
C ASN A 278 17.29 -18.20 -11.39
N THR A 279 18.18 -18.57 -10.46
CA THR A 279 17.89 -19.60 -9.45
C THR A 279 17.95 -19.05 -8.03
N ILE A 280 17.06 -19.56 -7.19
CA ILE A 280 17.02 -19.26 -5.76
C ILE A 280 16.88 -20.58 -5.00
N ARG A 281 17.69 -20.76 -3.96
CA ARG A 281 17.60 -21.89 -3.03
C ARG A 281 17.74 -21.38 -1.61
N VAL A 282 16.81 -21.79 -0.76
CA VAL A 282 16.84 -21.47 0.67
C VAL A 282 16.69 -22.72 1.51
N SER A 283 17.33 -22.72 2.68
CA SER A 283 17.20 -23.80 3.66
C SER A 283 17.29 -23.27 5.08
N LYS A 284 16.53 -23.91 5.97
CA LYS A 284 16.69 -23.82 7.42
C LYS A 284 17.15 -25.14 8.06
N GLY A 285 17.37 -26.19 7.26
CA GLY A 285 17.77 -27.51 7.75
C GLY A 285 16.67 -28.27 8.49
N LEU A 286 15.40 -27.89 8.31
CA LEU A 286 14.26 -28.42 9.06
C LEU A 286 13.34 -29.31 8.22
N GLY A 287 13.55 -29.38 6.90
CA GLY A 287 12.82 -30.28 6.00
C GLY A 287 11.33 -29.96 5.88
N ARG A 288 10.97 -28.67 5.88
CA ARG A 288 9.59 -28.16 5.81
C ARG A 288 9.18 -27.77 4.39
N GLU A 289 7.90 -27.46 4.19
CA GLU A 289 7.42 -26.83 2.96
C GLU A 289 7.06 -25.36 3.23
N TYR A 290 7.36 -24.50 2.26
CA TYR A 290 7.04 -23.08 2.28
C TYR A 290 6.02 -22.75 1.19
N SER A 291 5.11 -21.82 1.47
CA SER A 291 4.25 -21.26 0.42
C SER A 291 5.06 -20.27 -0.40
N ALA A 292 5.05 -20.45 -1.72
CA ALA A 292 5.74 -19.63 -2.68
C ALA A 292 4.73 -18.93 -3.61
N PHE A 293 4.98 -17.67 -3.91
CA PHE A 293 4.17 -16.87 -4.81
C PHE A 293 5.06 -16.00 -5.69
N VAL A 294 4.76 -15.93 -6.99
CA VAL A 294 5.45 -15.06 -7.95
C VAL A 294 4.41 -14.28 -8.74
N GLU A 295 4.55 -12.97 -8.82
CA GLU A 295 3.64 -12.09 -9.57
C GLU A 295 4.40 -10.97 -10.29
N PRO A 296 3.87 -10.42 -11.39
CA PRO A 296 4.40 -9.20 -11.99
C PRO A 296 4.44 -8.05 -11.00
N LEU A 297 5.51 -7.26 -11.03
CA LEU A 297 5.64 -6.07 -10.20
C LEU A 297 4.64 -4.97 -10.64
N ALA A 298 4.53 -4.78 -11.96
CA ALA A 298 3.62 -3.81 -12.56
C ALA A 298 2.15 -4.24 -12.33
N LYS A 299 1.30 -3.29 -11.94
CA LYS A 299 -0.16 -3.52 -11.80
C LYS A 299 -0.86 -3.72 -13.14
N GLY A 300 -0.24 -3.26 -14.22
CA GLY A 300 -0.71 -3.46 -15.59
C GLY A 300 -0.36 -4.85 -16.13
N GLN A 301 -0.82 -5.12 -17.34
CA GLN A 301 -0.34 -6.28 -18.09
C GLN A 301 1.13 -6.07 -18.50
N MET A 302 1.81 -7.17 -18.74
CA MET A 302 3.13 -7.19 -19.35
C MET A 302 3.11 -6.38 -20.65
N ASN A 303 4.22 -5.66 -20.91
CA ASN A 303 4.34 -4.76 -22.05
C ASN A 303 5.58 -5.08 -22.88
N ILE A 304 5.84 -6.36 -23.18
CA ILE A 304 6.96 -6.72 -24.06
C ILE A 304 6.52 -6.60 -25.52
N GLY A 305 7.31 -5.97 -26.38
CA GLY A 305 6.89 -5.75 -27.75
C GLY A 305 7.78 -4.82 -28.55
N GLU A 306 7.28 -4.42 -29.70
CA GLU A 306 7.90 -3.41 -30.57
C GLU A 306 6.82 -2.66 -31.36
N THR A 307 7.17 -1.46 -31.85
CA THR A 307 6.34 -0.76 -32.84
C THR A 307 6.73 -1.23 -34.24
N ARG A 308 5.76 -1.71 -35.03
CA ARG A 308 5.98 -2.11 -36.44
C ARG A 308 4.69 -2.12 -37.25
N GLU A 309 4.82 -2.10 -38.57
CA GLU A 309 3.69 -2.32 -39.48
C GLU A 309 3.34 -3.82 -39.58
N ILE A 310 2.09 -4.19 -39.28
CA ILE A 310 1.56 -5.54 -39.52
C ILE A 310 0.34 -5.44 -40.44
N ALA A 311 0.57 -5.68 -41.73
CA ALA A 311 -0.45 -5.60 -42.78
C ALA A 311 -1.69 -6.50 -42.53
N GLN A 312 -1.49 -7.65 -41.85
CA GLN A 312 -2.61 -8.55 -41.50
C GLN A 312 -3.50 -7.99 -40.39
N ALA A 313 -2.94 -7.18 -39.49
CA ALA A 313 -3.69 -6.53 -38.42
C ALA A 313 -4.24 -5.16 -38.82
N SER A 314 -3.67 -4.52 -39.87
CA SER A 314 -4.10 -3.20 -40.38
C SER A 314 -5.43 -3.22 -41.12
N GLU A 315 -6.01 -4.38 -41.47
CA GLU A 315 -7.39 -4.46 -41.99
C GLU A 315 -8.45 -4.03 -40.95
N ALA A 316 -8.05 -3.72 -39.71
CA ALA A 316 -8.89 -3.19 -38.63
C ALA A 316 -8.62 -1.70 -38.30
N GLY A 317 -8.45 -0.85 -39.33
CA GLY A 317 -8.07 0.57 -39.21
C GLY A 317 -8.83 1.43 -38.18
N THR A 318 -8.18 2.54 -37.78
CA THR A 318 -8.70 3.55 -36.83
C THR A 318 -10.05 4.10 -37.28
N GLN A 319 -11.01 4.16 -36.35
CA GLN A 319 -12.28 4.83 -36.56
C GLN A 319 -12.06 6.35 -36.60
N ARG A 320 -12.39 6.98 -37.74
CA ARG A 320 -12.12 8.41 -37.96
C ARG A 320 -13.37 9.21 -38.25
N ASP A 321 -13.43 10.42 -37.71
CA ASP A 321 -14.35 11.46 -38.16
C ASP A 321 -13.56 12.52 -38.89
N ILE A 322 -13.92 12.76 -40.15
CA ILE A 322 -13.22 13.65 -41.05
C ILE A 322 -14.17 14.78 -41.43
N VAL A 323 -13.80 16.03 -41.20
CA VAL A 323 -14.63 17.18 -41.57
C VAL A 323 -13.93 17.97 -42.67
N PHE A 324 -14.57 18.04 -43.83
CA PHE A 324 -14.17 18.95 -44.90
C PHE A 324 -14.70 20.35 -44.59
N VAL A 325 -13.80 21.33 -44.54
CA VAL A 325 -14.12 22.75 -44.35
C VAL A 325 -13.82 23.44 -45.66
N VAL A 326 -14.87 23.68 -46.44
CA VAL A 326 -14.79 24.16 -47.82
C VAL A 326 -15.04 25.65 -47.88
N ASP A 327 -14.11 26.39 -48.48
CA ASP A 327 -14.34 27.78 -48.87
C ASP A 327 -15.41 27.85 -49.94
N GLU A 328 -16.44 28.64 -49.66
CA GLU A 328 -17.55 28.94 -50.57
C GLU A 328 -17.52 30.42 -50.96
N SER A 329 -16.33 31.04 -50.97
CA SER A 329 -16.11 32.41 -51.41
C SER A 329 -16.35 32.57 -52.92
N GLY A 330 -16.57 33.81 -53.36
CA GLY A 330 -16.85 34.11 -54.76
C GLY A 330 -15.67 33.84 -55.70
N SER A 331 -14.44 33.76 -55.20
CA SER A 331 -13.25 33.38 -55.99
C SER A 331 -13.31 31.93 -56.47
N MET A 332 -14.05 31.07 -55.75
CA MET A 332 -14.22 29.67 -56.10
C MET A 332 -14.95 29.44 -57.44
N SER A 333 -15.63 30.47 -57.98
CA SER A 333 -16.17 30.41 -59.36
C SER A 333 -15.08 30.59 -60.44
N GLY A 334 -13.83 30.78 -60.05
CA GLY A 334 -12.69 30.95 -60.95
C GLY A 334 -12.39 29.67 -61.73
N SER A 335 -11.95 29.82 -62.98
CA SER A 335 -11.50 28.70 -63.79
C SER A 335 -10.23 28.09 -63.21
N VAL A 336 -10.13 26.76 -63.23
CA VAL A 336 -8.92 26.00 -62.89
C VAL A 336 -8.34 25.37 -64.15
N ALA A 337 -7.03 25.10 -64.16
CA ALA A 337 -6.43 24.25 -65.19
C ALA A 337 -6.71 22.77 -64.83
N GLY A 338 -7.30 22.00 -65.74
CA GLY A 338 -7.68 20.61 -65.50
C GLY A 338 -8.99 20.24 -66.20
N ASP A 339 -9.62 19.16 -65.74
CA ASP A 339 -10.88 18.64 -66.27
C ASP A 339 -12.13 19.31 -65.65
N ALA A 340 -12.02 19.89 -64.44
CA ALA A 340 -13.09 20.65 -63.80
C ALA A 340 -13.32 22.04 -64.44
N ASP A 341 -14.58 22.50 -64.53
CA ASP A 341 -14.91 23.78 -65.15
C ASP A 341 -14.55 24.98 -64.25
N ASN A 342 -14.50 24.78 -62.92
CA ASN A 342 -14.15 25.81 -61.93
C ASN A 342 -13.59 25.20 -60.62
N ARG A 343 -13.08 26.06 -59.73
CA ARG A 343 -12.45 25.63 -58.48
C ARG A 343 -13.42 24.93 -57.51
N THR A 344 -14.71 25.27 -57.51
CA THR A 344 -15.70 24.56 -56.69
C THR A 344 -15.89 23.13 -57.16
N GLU A 345 -16.05 22.91 -58.47
CA GLU A 345 -16.17 21.56 -59.05
C GLU A 345 -14.91 20.71 -58.80
N ALA A 346 -13.73 21.33 -58.89
CA ALA A 346 -12.48 20.68 -58.54
C ALA A 346 -12.43 20.15 -57.10
N VAL A 347 -12.93 20.95 -56.16
CA VAL A 347 -13.05 20.55 -54.75
C VAL A 347 -14.11 19.46 -54.56
N TRP A 348 -15.21 19.48 -55.32
CA TRP A 348 -16.18 18.39 -55.30
C TRP A 348 -15.51 17.07 -55.69
N GLU A 349 -14.85 17.02 -56.85
CA GLU A 349 -14.20 15.81 -57.35
C GLU A 349 -13.15 15.27 -56.36
N ALA A 350 -12.26 16.12 -55.85
CA ALA A 350 -11.22 15.71 -54.90
C ALA A 350 -11.81 15.20 -53.58
N SER A 351 -12.86 15.87 -53.06
CA SER A 351 -13.54 15.46 -51.83
C SER A 351 -14.29 14.14 -51.99
N GLN A 352 -14.94 13.95 -53.15
CA GLN A 352 -15.65 12.71 -53.49
C GLN A 352 -14.67 11.53 -53.65
N ASN A 353 -13.52 11.76 -54.32
CA ASN A 353 -12.45 10.77 -54.47
C ASN A 353 -11.91 10.33 -53.12
N PHE A 354 -11.62 11.28 -52.23
CA PHE A 354 -11.16 10.98 -50.87
C PHE A 354 -12.24 10.24 -50.06
N ALA A 355 -13.49 10.70 -50.07
CA ALA A 355 -14.55 10.00 -49.34
C ALA A 355 -14.72 8.56 -49.85
N GLY A 356 -14.60 8.34 -51.15
CA GLY A 356 -14.71 7.03 -51.79
C GLY A 356 -13.58 6.05 -51.48
N SER A 357 -12.41 6.51 -51.01
CA SER A 357 -11.32 5.62 -50.57
C SER A 357 -11.44 5.20 -49.10
N LEU A 358 -12.29 5.86 -48.32
CA LEU A 358 -12.50 5.56 -46.90
C LEU A 358 -13.30 4.26 -46.68
N ASN A 359 -13.14 3.66 -45.49
CA ASN A 359 -13.92 2.48 -45.09
C ASN A 359 -15.24 2.89 -44.40
N GLU A 360 -16.37 2.63 -45.04
CA GLU A 360 -17.73 2.95 -44.56
C GLU A 360 -18.06 2.39 -43.16
N SER A 361 -17.46 1.26 -42.76
CA SER A 361 -17.73 0.68 -41.43
C SER A 361 -16.98 1.37 -40.29
N ARG A 362 -15.99 2.21 -40.63
CA ARG A 362 -15.04 2.81 -39.68
C ARG A 362 -15.04 4.32 -39.72
N ASN A 363 -15.20 4.91 -40.89
CA ASN A 363 -14.98 6.33 -41.14
C ASN A 363 -16.31 7.04 -41.38
N ARG A 364 -16.41 8.28 -40.89
CA ARG A 364 -17.53 9.16 -41.18
C ARG A 364 -17.00 10.49 -41.67
N VAL A 365 -17.73 11.11 -42.58
CA VAL A 365 -17.41 12.40 -43.15
C VAL A 365 -18.45 13.44 -42.75
N GLY A 366 -17.99 14.65 -42.48
CA GLY A 366 -18.78 15.85 -42.21
C GLY A 366 -18.39 16.95 -43.18
N LEU A 367 -19.31 17.88 -43.42
CA LEU A 367 -19.08 18.98 -44.35
C LEU A 367 -19.48 20.32 -43.73
N VAL A 368 -18.54 21.26 -43.75
CA VAL A 368 -18.69 22.63 -43.27
C VAL A 368 -18.38 23.58 -44.43
N GLY A 369 -19.33 24.43 -44.75
CA GLY A 369 -19.15 25.52 -45.70
C GLY A 369 -18.87 26.84 -45.01
N TYR A 370 -18.09 27.73 -45.62
CA TYR A 370 -17.92 29.09 -45.12
C TYR A 370 -17.83 30.15 -46.21
N SER A 371 -18.28 31.37 -45.89
CA SER A 371 -18.11 32.55 -46.74
C SER A 371 -18.10 33.82 -45.86
N ASP A 372 -18.89 34.86 -46.18
CA ASP A 372 -19.15 36.01 -45.32
C ASP A 372 -20.61 36.06 -44.83
N ILE A 373 -20.91 37.01 -43.94
CA ILE A 373 -22.26 37.17 -43.35
C ILE A 373 -23.35 37.60 -44.34
N TYR A 374 -22.98 37.97 -45.56
CA TYR A 374 -23.88 38.34 -46.65
C TYR A 374 -24.01 37.23 -47.69
N GLY A 375 -23.18 36.19 -47.60
CA GLY A 375 -23.17 35.01 -48.45
C GLY A 375 -23.69 33.78 -47.72
N ASN A 376 -24.67 33.92 -46.81
CA ASN A 376 -25.24 32.76 -46.13
C ASN A 376 -26.30 32.06 -47.01
N PRO A 377 -26.38 30.72 -47.05
CA PRO A 377 -27.44 29.97 -47.73
C PRO A 377 -28.82 30.23 -47.11
N ASP A 378 -29.88 30.04 -47.89
CA ASP A 378 -31.27 30.23 -47.45
C ASP A 378 -31.70 29.33 -46.28
N PHE A 379 -31.06 28.17 -46.12
CA PHE A 379 -31.36 27.24 -45.02
C PHE A 379 -30.70 27.63 -43.69
N THR A 380 -29.80 28.61 -43.71
CA THR A 380 -29.04 29.05 -42.53
C THR A 380 -29.67 30.27 -41.86
N THR A 381 -29.22 30.58 -40.64
CA THR A 381 -29.64 31.82 -39.95
C THR A 381 -29.04 33.03 -40.69
N PRO A 382 -29.84 34.08 -41.01
CA PRO A 382 -29.31 35.28 -41.65
C PRO A 382 -28.13 35.87 -40.89
N GLY A 383 -27.03 36.13 -41.60
CA GLY A 383 -25.79 36.64 -40.98
C GLY A 383 -24.81 35.56 -40.52
N ALA A 384 -25.06 34.28 -40.78
CA ALA A 384 -24.07 33.22 -40.58
C ALA A 384 -22.93 33.34 -41.62
N SER A 385 -21.68 33.24 -41.18
CA SER A 385 -20.51 33.23 -42.07
C SER A 385 -19.96 31.83 -42.35
N ALA A 386 -20.55 30.80 -41.73
CA ALA A 386 -20.24 29.40 -41.93
C ALA A 386 -21.41 28.52 -41.44
N TRP A 387 -21.52 27.31 -41.96
CA TRP A 387 -22.64 26.39 -41.73
C TRP A 387 -22.23 24.92 -41.88
N ILE A 388 -22.93 24.04 -41.16
CA ILE A 388 -22.78 22.59 -41.28
C ILE A 388 -23.85 22.08 -42.24
N TYR A 389 -23.47 21.29 -43.24
CA TYR A 389 -24.42 20.61 -44.13
C TYR A 389 -25.05 19.41 -43.41
N GLU A 390 -26.28 19.03 -43.79
CA GLU A 390 -26.90 17.80 -43.27
C GLU A 390 -27.16 16.82 -44.41
N PHE A 391 -26.78 15.56 -44.20
CA PHE A 391 -26.77 14.51 -45.21
C PHE A 391 -28.14 13.85 -45.40
N ASN A 392 -29.09 14.11 -44.49
CA ASN A 392 -30.46 13.61 -44.61
C ASN A 392 -31.46 14.51 -43.86
N ALA A 393 -32.76 14.27 -44.10
CA ALA A 393 -33.86 15.04 -43.53
C ALA A 393 -34.00 14.94 -41.99
N ASN A 394 -33.25 14.07 -41.33
CA ASN A 394 -33.22 13.95 -39.87
C ASN A 394 -32.12 14.81 -39.24
N GLY A 395 -31.35 15.56 -40.03
CA GLY A 395 -30.28 16.43 -39.55
C GLY A 395 -28.97 15.70 -39.26
N GLU A 396 -28.69 14.60 -39.96
CA GLU A 396 -27.40 13.89 -39.83
C GLU A 396 -26.23 14.75 -40.29
N ARG A 397 -25.21 14.88 -39.42
CA ARG A 397 -24.05 15.79 -39.63
C ARG A 397 -22.72 15.07 -39.87
N PHE A 398 -22.69 13.77 -39.60
CA PHE A 398 -21.62 12.85 -39.96
C PHE A 398 -22.27 11.67 -40.66
N THR A 399 -21.81 11.31 -41.85
CA THR A 399 -22.33 10.17 -42.61
C THR A 399 -21.22 9.17 -42.90
N SER A 400 -21.55 7.88 -42.88
CA SER A 400 -20.71 6.83 -43.49
C SER A 400 -21.27 6.34 -44.84
N ASP A 401 -22.40 6.92 -45.28
CA ASP A 401 -22.94 6.77 -46.62
C ASP A 401 -22.25 7.82 -47.51
N PHE A 402 -21.21 7.39 -48.22
CA PHE A 402 -20.40 8.29 -49.04
C PHE A 402 -21.10 8.72 -50.33
N ASP A 403 -22.11 7.99 -50.79
CA ASP A 403 -22.99 8.47 -51.86
C ASP A 403 -23.78 9.70 -51.38
N ALA A 404 -24.31 9.66 -50.15
CA ALA A 404 -24.99 10.82 -49.56
C ALA A 404 -24.04 12.02 -49.33
N PHE A 405 -22.76 11.76 -49.01
CA PHE A 405 -21.75 12.82 -48.95
C PHE A 405 -21.47 13.41 -50.34
N ASN A 406 -21.31 12.56 -51.36
CA ASN A 406 -21.05 12.99 -52.73
C ASN A 406 -22.16 13.89 -53.28
N ASP A 407 -23.43 13.53 -53.03
CA ASP A 407 -24.58 14.36 -53.38
C ASP A 407 -24.57 15.70 -52.63
N THR A 408 -24.16 15.71 -51.35
CA THR A 408 -24.21 16.91 -50.49
C THR A 408 -23.05 17.87 -50.76
N VAL A 409 -21.86 17.38 -51.14
CA VAL A 409 -20.73 18.27 -51.43
C VAL A 409 -20.99 19.10 -52.69
N GLU A 410 -21.76 18.57 -53.65
CA GLU A 410 -22.23 19.29 -54.84
C GLU A 410 -23.20 20.45 -54.53
N ASP A 411 -23.77 20.51 -53.32
CA ASP A 411 -24.59 21.65 -52.87
C ASP A 411 -23.73 22.85 -52.41
N THR A 412 -22.40 22.70 -52.33
CA THR A 412 -21.50 23.82 -52.06
C THR A 412 -21.37 24.72 -53.29
N GLU A 413 -21.48 26.03 -53.12
CA GLU A 413 -21.53 26.98 -54.24
C GLU A 413 -20.70 28.24 -53.95
N PRO A 414 -20.07 28.87 -54.98
CA PRO A 414 -19.38 30.14 -54.81
C PRO A 414 -20.32 31.27 -54.36
N ARG A 415 -19.92 31.98 -53.31
CA ARG A 415 -20.68 33.10 -52.72
C ARG A 415 -19.86 34.38 -52.67
N ARG A 416 -19.40 34.83 -51.49
CA ARG A 416 -18.85 36.17 -51.29
C ARG A 416 -17.46 36.15 -50.65
N GLY A 417 -17.31 36.61 -49.41
CA GLY A 417 -16.01 36.71 -48.73
C GLY A 417 -15.50 35.38 -48.17
N THR A 418 -14.35 35.46 -47.49
CA THR A 418 -13.54 34.31 -47.03
C THR A 418 -13.32 34.39 -45.51
N ASN A 419 -14.27 33.89 -44.72
CA ASN A 419 -14.18 33.83 -43.25
C ASN A 419 -13.73 32.45 -42.76
N GLY A 420 -12.47 32.08 -43.02
CA GLY A 420 -11.93 30.76 -42.65
C GLY A 420 -11.98 30.48 -41.15
N ALA A 421 -11.79 31.49 -40.29
CA ALA A 421 -11.92 31.34 -38.84
C ALA A 421 -13.31 30.86 -38.40
N ALA A 422 -14.37 31.28 -39.11
CA ALA A 422 -15.71 30.77 -38.88
C ALA A 422 -15.88 29.32 -39.36
N GLY A 423 -15.24 28.93 -40.46
CA GLY A 423 -15.20 27.54 -40.93
C GLY A 423 -14.61 26.61 -39.88
N VAL A 424 -13.38 26.89 -39.42
CA VAL A 424 -12.69 26.07 -38.38
C VAL A 424 -13.49 26.05 -37.08
N LYS A 425 -14.09 27.18 -36.68
CA LYS A 425 -15.00 27.21 -35.50
C LYS A 425 -16.11 26.18 -35.61
N TRP A 426 -16.79 26.10 -36.75
CA TRP A 426 -17.92 25.20 -36.93
C TRP A 426 -17.47 23.75 -37.12
N ALA A 427 -16.29 23.51 -37.70
CA ALA A 427 -15.66 22.20 -37.70
C ALA A 427 -15.37 21.70 -36.29
N ASN A 428 -14.73 22.52 -35.46
CA ASN A 428 -14.50 22.21 -34.05
C ASN A 428 -15.82 21.99 -33.30
N THR A 429 -16.84 22.79 -33.60
CA THR A 429 -18.18 22.60 -33.00
C THR A 429 -18.76 21.24 -33.39
N LEU A 430 -18.72 20.89 -34.68
CA LEU A 430 -19.20 19.61 -35.20
C LEU A 430 -18.46 18.43 -34.56
N MET A 431 -17.12 18.49 -34.52
CA MET A 431 -16.29 17.49 -33.85
C MET A 431 -16.65 17.37 -32.37
N HIS A 432 -16.76 18.50 -31.66
CA HIS A 432 -17.08 18.49 -30.23
C HIS A 432 -18.46 17.90 -29.93
N THR A 433 -19.47 18.20 -30.75
CA THR A 433 -20.85 17.82 -30.44
C THR A 433 -21.24 16.46 -30.98
N HIS A 434 -20.61 15.97 -32.05
CA HIS A 434 -21.08 14.81 -32.82
C HIS A 434 -20.00 13.75 -33.09
N SER A 435 -18.75 13.99 -32.72
CA SER A 435 -17.70 12.95 -32.62
C SER A 435 -17.67 12.32 -31.22
N ASP A 436 -16.91 11.24 -31.06
CA ASP A 436 -16.68 10.53 -29.80
C ASP A 436 -15.17 10.52 -29.48
N PRO A 437 -14.73 10.55 -28.20
CA PRO A 437 -13.31 10.51 -27.84
C PRO A 437 -12.54 9.26 -28.31
N THR A 438 -13.22 8.19 -28.70
CA THR A 438 -12.61 6.97 -29.26
C THR A 438 -12.28 7.07 -30.74
N ARG A 439 -12.69 8.16 -31.41
CA ARG A 439 -12.50 8.39 -32.84
C ARG A 439 -11.44 9.46 -33.06
N GLU A 440 -10.53 9.19 -33.97
CA GLU A 440 -9.55 10.18 -34.43
C GLU A 440 -10.29 11.28 -35.22
N ARG A 441 -9.92 12.54 -34.95
CA ARG A 441 -10.62 13.72 -35.47
C ARG A 441 -9.71 14.45 -36.43
N VAL A 442 -10.13 14.49 -37.69
CA VAL A 442 -9.38 15.12 -38.77
C VAL A 442 -10.22 16.22 -39.40
N VAL A 443 -9.62 17.39 -39.60
CA VAL A 443 -10.21 18.48 -40.36
C VAL A 443 -9.36 18.70 -41.61
N VAL A 444 -9.99 18.71 -42.78
CA VAL A 444 -9.37 19.12 -44.04
C VAL A 444 -9.90 20.50 -44.37
N PHE A 445 -9.08 21.53 -44.17
CA PHE A 445 -9.42 22.93 -44.39
C PHE A 445 -8.97 23.38 -45.77
N LEU A 446 -9.91 23.81 -46.62
CA LEU A 446 -9.65 24.23 -48.00
C LEU A 446 -9.95 25.71 -48.20
N THR A 447 -9.05 26.41 -48.89
CA THR A 447 -9.25 27.82 -49.26
C THR A 447 -8.59 28.17 -50.61
N ASP A 448 -9.24 29.02 -51.41
CA ASP A 448 -8.67 29.52 -52.66
C ASP A 448 -8.20 30.98 -52.60
N GLY A 449 -8.30 31.58 -51.42
CA GLY A 449 -7.98 32.98 -51.20
C GLY A 449 -7.57 33.33 -49.78
N LYS A 450 -7.29 34.62 -49.58
CA LYS A 450 -6.85 35.19 -48.30
C LYS A 450 -8.00 35.30 -47.31
N LEU A 451 -7.70 34.98 -46.06
CA LEU A 451 -8.61 35.13 -44.92
C LEU A 451 -8.80 36.63 -44.64
N ASN A 452 -9.87 37.19 -45.18
CA ASN A 452 -10.08 38.64 -45.26
C ASN A 452 -11.36 39.12 -44.58
N TRP A 453 -12.13 38.21 -43.96
CA TRP A 453 -13.39 38.52 -43.32
C TRP A 453 -13.44 38.03 -41.88
N ASP A 454 -13.83 38.92 -40.96
CA ASP A 454 -14.17 38.61 -39.57
C ASP A 454 -15.30 39.54 -39.10
N THR A 455 -16.15 39.05 -38.21
CA THR A 455 -17.40 39.69 -37.78
C THR A 455 -17.37 40.17 -36.33
N HIS A 456 -16.29 39.91 -35.57
CA HIS A 456 -16.21 40.31 -34.16
C HIS A 456 -15.50 41.66 -33.98
N GLU A 457 -16.15 42.59 -33.27
CA GLU A 457 -15.60 43.93 -32.97
C GLU A 457 -14.32 43.87 -32.11
N ASP A 458 -14.17 42.81 -31.31
CA ASP A 458 -12.99 42.53 -30.49
C ASP A 458 -12.06 41.47 -31.11
N SER A 459 -12.24 41.14 -32.40
CA SER A 459 -11.40 40.14 -33.06
C SER A 459 -9.94 40.60 -33.18
N PRO A 460 -8.95 39.70 -32.95
CA PRO A 460 -7.55 39.98 -33.26
C PRO A 460 -7.31 40.18 -34.78
N GLY A 461 -8.29 39.86 -35.63
CA GLY A 461 -8.24 39.93 -37.07
C GLY A 461 -8.48 38.54 -37.70
N PRO A 462 -8.85 38.45 -38.98
CA PRO A 462 -9.28 37.20 -39.61
C PRO A 462 -8.21 36.09 -39.58
N LYS A 463 -6.93 36.45 -39.66
CA LYS A 463 -5.80 35.51 -39.63
C LYS A 463 -5.51 34.99 -38.23
N ASP A 464 -5.43 35.91 -37.26
CA ASP A 464 -5.15 35.55 -35.86
C ASP A 464 -6.33 34.77 -35.27
N ALA A 465 -7.58 35.14 -35.62
CA ALA A 465 -8.75 34.38 -35.23
C ALA A 465 -8.75 32.94 -35.78
N ALA A 466 -8.14 32.68 -36.94
CA ALA A 466 -8.00 31.34 -37.49
C ALA A 466 -6.96 30.52 -36.71
N ARG A 467 -5.81 31.12 -36.36
CA ARG A 467 -4.80 30.52 -35.47
C ARG A 467 -5.39 30.16 -34.11
N ASP A 468 -6.11 31.07 -33.47
CA ASP A 468 -6.80 30.81 -32.19
C ASP A 468 -7.76 29.60 -32.29
N ARG A 469 -8.33 29.33 -33.47
CA ARG A 469 -9.23 28.17 -33.68
C ARG A 469 -8.46 26.88 -33.92
N ALA A 470 -7.27 26.96 -34.50
CA ALA A 470 -6.36 25.82 -34.59
C ALA A 470 -5.86 25.41 -33.20
N GLU A 471 -5.46 26.36 -32.35
CA GLU A 471 -5.13 26.08 -30.93
C GLU A 471 -6.30 25.42 -30.19
N THR A 472 -7.53 25.86 -30.47
CA THR A 472 -8.73 25.23 -29.91
C THR A 472 -8.90 23.78 -30.41
N ALA A 473 -8.57 23.51 -31.68
CA ALA A 473 -8.65 22.17 -32.26
C ALA A 473 -7.60 21.22 -31.65
N ASP A 474 -6.35 21.68 -31.48
CA ASP A 474 -5.29 20.93 -30.80
C ASP A 474 -5.70 20.55 -29.37
N SER A 475 -6.26 21.51 -28.62
CA SER A 475 -6.75 21.25 -27.25
C SER A 475 -7.85 20.18 -27.18
N MET A 476 -8.48 19.86 -28.31
CA MET A 476 -9.51 18.83 -28.46
C MET A 476 -9.01 17.54 -29.14
N GLY A 477 -7.70 17.45 -29.43
CA GLY A 477 -7.08 16.34 -30.14
C GLY A 477 -7.59 16.23 -31.58
N THR A 478 -7.80 17.36 -32.26
CA THR A 478 -8.22 17.42 -33.67
C THR A 478 -7.07 17.92 -34.53
N THR A 479 -6.66 17.12 -35.50
CA THR A 479 -5.60 17.45 -36.46
C THR A 479 -6.20 18.19 -37.66
N ILE A 480 -5.64 19.34 -38.00
CA ILE A 480 -6.05 20.17 -39.15
C ILE A 480 -5.00 20.05 -40.24
N TYR A 481 -5.41 19.52 -41.39
CA TYR A 481 -4.66 19.65 -42.64
C TYR A 481 -5.19 20.87 -43.39
N THR A 482 -4.30 21.71 -43.90
CA THR A 482 -4.69 22.91 -44.64
C THR A 482 -4.28 22.80 -46.09
N VAL A 483 -5.18 23.16 -47.01
CA VAL A 483 -4.97 23.09 -48.45
C VAL A 483 -5.27 24.45 -49.07
N GLY A 484 -4.21 25.10 -49.57
CA GLY A 484 -4.33 26.27 -50.43
C GLY A 484 -4.55 25.85 -51.87
N PHE A 485 -5.54 26.41 -52.55
CA PHE A 485 -5.89 26.03 -53.92
C PHE A 485 -5.98 27.23 -54.86
N GLY A 486 -5.07 27.35 -55.81
CA GLY A 486 -5.06 28.52 -56.69
C GLY A 486 -3.91 28.50 -57.67
N SER A 487 -3.89 29.44 -58.62
CA SER A 487 -2.85 29.44 -59.66
C SER A 487 -1.49 29.97 -59.18
N ASP A 488 -1.44 30.60 -58.01
CA ASP A 488 -0.23 31.11 -57.38
C ASP A 488 -0.42 31.05 -55.85
N GLU A 489 0.56 30.50 -55.13
CA GLU A 489 0.51 30.33 -53.68
C GLU A 489 0.37 31.66 -52.93
N SER A 490 0.81 32.77 -53.53
CA SER A 490 0.63 34.11 -52.96
C SER A 490 -0.81 34.62 -52.98
N ASP A 491 -1.74 33.92 -53.65
CA ASP A 491 -3.18 34.20 -53.63
C ASP A 491 -3.85 33.72 -52.33
N VAL A 492 -3.23 32.79 -51.61
CA VAL A 492 -3.66 32.35 -50.28
C VAL A 492 -2.83 33.02 -49.17
N ASP A 493 -3.20 32.78 -47.92
CA ASP A 493 -2.40 33.16 -46.75
C ASP A 493 -1.56 31.96 -46.27
N ASP A 494 -0.67 31.49 -47.14
CA ASP A 494 0.25 30.35 -46.94
C ASP A 494 0.83 30.25 -45.52
N GLY A 495 1.42 31.32 -45.00
CA GLY A 495 2.00 31.32 -43.66
C GLY A 495 0.97 31.10 -42.54
N VAL A 496 -0.28 31.55 -42.71
CA VAL A 496 -1.34 31.30 -41.72
C VAL A 496 -1.82 29.86 -41.82
N LEU A 497 -1.93 29.31 -43.04
CA LEU A 497 -2.35 27.93 -43.28
C LEU A 497 -1.33 26.94 -42.71
N GLN A 498 -0.04 27.23 -42.87
CA GLN A 498 1.04 26.47 -42.25
C GLN A 498 0.99 26.56 -40.73
N ASP A 499 0.88 27.77 -40.15
CA ASP A 499 0.76 27.92 -38.70
C ASP A 499 -0.42 27.11 -38.11
N MET A 500 -1.55 27.07 -38.81
CA MET A 500 -2.73 26.30 -38.37
C MET A 500 -2.51 24.79 -38.41
N ALA A 501 -1.81 24.29 -39.45
CA ALA A 501 -1.52 22.87 -39.59
C ALA A 501 -0.51 22.41 -38.52
N ASP A 502 0.61 23.14 -38.43
CA ASP A 502 1.70 22.89 -37.48
C ASP A 502 1.20 22.86 -36.02
N GLU A 503 0.29 23.78 -35.66
CA GLU A 503 -0.28 23.85 -34.29
C GLU A 503 -1.00 22.57 -33.88
N THR A 504 -1.54 21.81 -34.84
CA THR A 504 -2.37 20.61 -34.58
C THR A 504 -1.70 19.30 -34.98
N GLY A 505 -0.44 19.36 -35.42
CA GLY A 505 0.31 18.22 -35.94
C GLY A 505 -0.13 17.74 -37.32
N GLY A 506 -0.83 18.59 -38.10
CA GLY A 506 -1.15 18.34 -39.50
C GLY A 506 -0.13 18.99 -40.44
N GLU A 507 -0.37 18.87 -41.75
CA GLU A 507 0.51 19.42 -42.78
C GLU A 507 -0.23 20.42 -43.69
N TYR A 508 0.50 21.41 -44.18
CA TYR A 508 0.03 22.38 -45.17
C TYR A 508 0.41 21.93 -46.58
N TYR A 509 -0.56 21.98 -47.48
CA TYR A 509 -0.40 21.66 -48.89
C TYR A 509 -0.87 22.80 -49.79
N PHE A 510 -0.26 22.89 -50.96
CA PHE A 510 -0.67 23.80 -52.01
C PHE A 510 -0.90 23.03 -53.32
N ALA A 511 -1.98 23.35 -54.02
CA ALA A 511 -2.33 22.76 -55.31
C ALA A 511 -2.61 23.84 -56.35
N GLU A 512 -1.95 23.75 -57.52
CA GLU A 512 -2.12 24.70 -58.62
C GLU A 512 -3.28 24.37 -59.57
N ASN A 513 -3.69 23.10 -59.59
CA ASN A 513 -4.58 22.51 -60.58
C ASN A 513 -5.30 21.26 -60.01
N GLN A 514 -6.23 20.70 -60.78
CA GLN A 514 -7.01 19.52 -60.37
C GLN A 514 -6.14 18.32 -60.01
N ASP A 515 -5.17 17.98 -60.86
CA ASP A 515 -4.33 16.78 -60.66
C ASP A 515 -3.51 16.88 -59.36
N GLU A 516 -3.00 18.07 -59.06
CA GLU A 516 -2.29 18.34 -57.81
C GLU A 516 -3.23 18.33 -56.59
N LEU A 517 -4.46 18.83 -56.74
CA LEU A 517 -5.44 18.78 -55.66
C LEU A 517 -5.81 17.33 -55.31
N ASP A 518 -6.02 16.48 -56.31
CA ASP A 518 -6.26 15.04 -56.12
C ASP A 518 -5.05 14.35 -55.46
N ALA A 519 -3.82 14.72 -55.84
CA ALA A 519 -2.61 14.18 -55.22
C ALA A 519 -2.48 14.60 -53.74
N VAL A 520 -2.77 15.86 -53.42
CA VAL A 520 -2.77 16.37 -52.03
C VAL A 520 -3.78 15.60 -51.17
N PHE A 521 -4.98 15.35 -51.69
CA PHE A 521 -5.98 14.58 -50.94
C PHE A 521 -5.54 13.13 -50.72
N GLN A 522 -4.85 12.52 -51.67
CA GLN A 522 -4.25 11.19 -51.49
C GLN A 522 -3.14 11.21 -50.43
N ASP A 523 -2.27 12.22 -50.43
CA ASP A 523 -1.21 12.37 -49.42
C ASP A 523 -1.80 12.55 -48.01
N ILE A 524 -2.86 13.36 -47.86
CA ILE A 524 -3.59 13.51 -46.59
C ILE A 524 -4.23 12.17 -46.18
N GLU A 525 -4.78 11.41 -47.13
CA GLU A 525 -5.33 10.09 -46.84
C GLU A 525 -4.24 9.13 -46.33
N GLU A 526 -3.06 9.12 -46.95
CA GLU A 526 -1.94 8.27 -46.55
C GLU A 526 -1.37 8.69 -45.18
N ASP A 527 -1.21 9.98 -44.91
CA ASP A 527 -0.68 10.47 -43.63
C ASP A 527 -1.67 10.26 -42.48
N THR A 528 -2.97 10.42 -42.74
CA THR A 528 -4.02 10.10 -41.76
C THR A 528 -4.17 8.60 -41.50
N GLN A 529 -3.49 7.73 -42.26
CA GLN A 529 -3.41 6.28 -42.04
C GLN A 529 -2.09 5.89 -41.36
N SER A 530 -1.99 5.97 -40.02
CA SER A 530 -0.86 5.33 -39.32
C SER A 530 -0.91 3.80 -39.54
N ARG A 531 0.12 3.26 -40.22
CA ARG A 531 0.28 1.81 -40.44
C ARG A 531 1.05 1.12 -39.30
N GLU A 532 1.66 1.88 -38.40
CA GLU A 532 2.46 1.35 -37.30
C GLU A 532 1.58 0.95 -36.11
N GLN A 533 1.85 -0.23 -35.57
CA GLN A 533 1.10 -0.86 -34.49
C GLN A 533 2.06 -1.26 -33.37
N ILE A 534 1.56 -1.33 -32.14
CA ILE A 534 2.30 -1.85 -31.00
C ILE A 534 2.08 -3.36 -30.95
N ALA A 535 3.07 -4.11 -31.43
CA ALA A 535 3.04 -5.57 -31.47
C ALA A 535 3.45 -6.17 -30.13
N ARG A 536 2.52 -6.84 -29.44
CA ARG A 536 2.81 -7.57 -28.22
C ARG A 536 3.52 -8.87 -28.54
N THR A 537 4.80 -8.98 -28.20
CA THR A 537 5.59 -10.20 -28.38
C THR A 537 4.96 -11.33 -27.58
N PRO A 538 4.55 -12.45 -28.19
CA PRO A 538 3.98 -13.55 -27.44
C PRO A 538 4.99 -14.10 -26.44
N THR A 539 4.63 -14.12 -25.16
CA THR A 539 5.55 -14.45 -24.07
C THR A 539 4.88 -15.38 -23.07
N THR A 540 5.61 -16.37 -22.58
CA THR A 540 5.18 -17.27 -21.50
C THR A 540 6.25 -17.32 -20.42
N THR A 541 5.85 -17.44 -19.15
CA THR A 541 6.76 -17.64 -18.02
C THR A 541 6.48 -18.95 -17.31
N ASN A 542 7.47 -19.54 -16.67
CA ASN A 542 7.27 -20.66 -15.76
C ASN A 542 8.33 -20.68 -14.65
N VAL A 543 7.99 -21.36 -13.55
CA VAL A 543 8.94 -21.69 -12.51
C VAL A 543 9.18 -23.19 -12.53
N SER A 544 10.43 -23.62 -12.51
CA SER A 544 10.78 -25.03 -12.40
C SER A 544 11.52 -25.31 -11.11
N THR A 545 11.41 -26.53 -10.59
CA THR A 545 12.17 -26.95 -9.39
C THR A 545 13.24 -27.97 -9.75
N ALA A 546 14.25 -28.12 -8.90
CA ALA A 546 15.26 -29.16 -9.03
C ALA A 546 14.68 -30.60 -9.00
N ALA A 547 13.48 -30.78 -8.43
CA ALA A 547 12.75 -32.05 -8.45
C ALA A 547 12.15 -32.37 -9.84
N GLY A 548 12.16 -31.40 -10.77
CA GLY A 548 11.65 -31.53 -12.13
C GLY A 548 10.20 -31.08 -12.30
N ASP A 549 9.59 -30.46 -11.29
CA ASP A 549 8.27 -29.87 -11.41
C ASP A 549 8.34 -28.61 -12.28
N VAL A 550 7.31 -28.41 -13.11
CA VAL A 550 7.16 -27.24 -13.98
C VAL A 550 5.83 -26.59 -13.68
N LEU A 551 5.89 -25.35 -13.20
CA LEU A 551 4.77 -24.56 -12.74
C LEU A 551 4.46 -23.52 -13.80
N THR A 552 3.35 -23.72 -14.49
CA THR A 552 2.87 -22.85 -15.57
C THR A 552 2.14 -21.63 -15.00
N PRO A 553 2.04 -20.53 -15.76
CA PRO A 553 1.42 -19.30 -15.26
C PRO A 553 -0.09 -19.48 -15.14
N ASP A 554 -0.68 -18.93 -14.08
CA ASP A 554 -2.12 -18.87 -13.85
C ASP A 554 -2.63 -17.45 -14.11
N ILE A 555 -3.66 -17.31 -14.95
CA ILE A 555 -4.32 -16.04 -15.27
C ILE A 555 -5.78 -16.14 -14.78
N PRO A 556 -6.13 -15.49 -13.65
CA PRO A 556 -7.49 -15.49 -13.14
C PRO A 556 -8.52 -14.89 -14.11
N GLY A 557 -9.45 -15.71 -14.60
CA GLY A 557 -10.59 -15.25 -15.41
C GLY A 557 -10.90 -16.19 -16.57
N ASP A 558 -11.62 -15.67 -17.57
CA ASP A 558 -11.83 -16.39 -18.83
C ASP A 558 -10.61 -16.23 -19.73
N THR A 559 -9.89 -17.31 -19.92
CA THR A 559 -8.66 -17.37 -20.73
C THR A 559 -8.86 -18.13 -22.04
N SER A 560 -10.11 -18.44 -22.41
CA SER A 560 -10.40 -19.26 -23.60
C SER A 560 -9.94 -18.63 -24.92
N ASP A 561 -9.85 -17.30 -24.95
CA ASP A 561 -9.35 -16.53 -26.10
C ASP A 561 -7.85 -16.22 -26.00
N ILE A 562 -7.14 -16.66 -24.95
CA ILE A 562 -5.70 -16.46 -24.80
C ILE A 562 -4.95 -17.63 -25.43
N GLU A 563 -4.04 -17.31 -26.35
CA GLU A 563 -3.25 -18.33 -27.03
C GLU A 563 -2.22 -18.98 -26.10
N SER A 564 -1.85 -20.24 -26.36
CA SER A 564 -0.94 -20.98 -25.48
C SER A 564 -0.08 -22.01 -26.20
N ALA A 565 1.13 -22.22 -25.72
CA ALA A 565 1.98 -23.33 -26.14
C ALA A 565 1.71 -24.57 -25.27
N VAL A 566 1.80 -25.77 -25.85
CA VAL A 566 1.74 -27.03 -25.08
C VAL A 566 3.06 -27.78 -25.23
N GLU A 567 3.81 -27.88 -24.13
CA GLU A 567 5.09 -28.59 -24.09
C GLU A 567 5.05 -29.67 -23.01
N ASN A 568 5.38 -30.91 -23.37
CA ASN A 568 5.41 -32.06 -22.44
C ASN A 568 4.11 -32.27 -21.64
N GLY A 569 2.97 -31.83 -22.18
CA GLY A 569 1.65 -31.94 -21.54
C GLY A 569 1.29 -30.76 -20.62
N ASN A 570 2.18 -29.78 -20.46
CA ASN A 570 1.93 -28.54 -19.74
C ASN A 570 1.49 -27.43 -20.70
N GLN A 571 0.52 -26.62 -20.28
CA GLN A 571 -0.02 -25.50 -21.08
C GLN A 571 0.58 -24.18 -20.59
N PHE A 572 1.21 -23.43 -21.49
CA PHE A 572 1.87 -22.16 -21.22
C PHE A 572 1.10 -21.03 -21.91
N LEU A 573 0.26 -20.34 -21.15
CA LEU A 573 -0.56 -19.22 -21.64
C LEU A 573 0.30 -18.01 -22.01
N ASN A 574 -0.11 -17.27 -23.06
CA ASN A 574 0.45 -15.96 -23.39
C ASN A 574 0.22 -14.97 -22.25
N VAL A 575 1.23 -14.75 -21.40
CA VAL A 575 1.12 -13.81 -20.29
C VAL A 575 1.21 -12.35 -20.73
N ASN A 576 1.61 -12.10 -21.98
CA ASN A 576 1.72 -10.78 -22.59
C ASN A 576 0.56 -10.49 -23.56
N ASP A 577 -0.53 -11.25 -23.49
CA ASP A 577 -1.73 -10.96 -24.26
C ASP A 577 -2.47 -9.73 -23.69
N PRO A 578 -2.68 -8.67 -24.47
CA PRO A 578 -3.30 -7.44 -23.99
C PRO A 578 -4.80 -7.61 -23.66
N THR A 579 -5.41 -8.72 -24.06
CA THR A 579 -6.82 -9.03 -23.77
C THR A 579 -6.99 -9.95 -22.56
N ALA A 580 -5.90 -10.31 -21.87
CA ALA A 580 -5.96 -11.13 -20.67
C ALA A 580 -6.85 -10.47 -19.58
N PRO A 581 -7.73 -11.23 -18.91
CA PRO A 581 -8.68 -10.68 -17.95
C PRO A 581 -8.02 -10.11 -16.69
N SER A 582 -6.80 -10.52 -16.39
CA SER A 582 -6.00 -10.06 -15.25
C SER A 582 -4.50 -10.27 -15.51
N GLY A 583 -3.66 -9.84 -14.57
CA GLY A 583 -2.26 -10.27 -14.49
C GLY A 583 -2.14 -11.77 -14.20
N PHE A 584 -0.95 -12.32 -14.44
CA PHE A 584 -0.64 -13.72 -14.18
C PHE A 584 0.06 -13.90 -12.82
N SER A 585 0.09 -15.12 -12.31
CA SER A 585 0.88 -15.47 -11.13
C SER A 585 1.34 -16.92 -11.16
N HIS A 586 2.31 -17.25 -10.31
CA HIS A 586 2.73 -18.62 -10.00
C HIS A 586 2.52 -18.85 -8.51
N SER A 587 1.77 -19.90 -8.13
CA SER A 587 1.57 -20.25 -6.72
C SER A 587 1.84 -21.73 -6.49
N PHE A 588 2.67 -22.04 -5.50
CA PHE A 588 3.12 -23.42 -5.27
C PHE A 588 3.64 -23.61 -3.84
N ARG A 589 3.94 -24.87 -3.49
CA ARG A 589 4.69 -25.20 -2.28
C ARG A 589 6.09 -25.63 -2.66
N LEU A 590 7.06 -25.14 -1.90
CA LEU A 590 8.48 -25.43 -2.12
C LEU A 590 9.04 -26.17 -0.92
N ALA A 591 9.74 -27.28 -1.14
CA ALA A 591 10.42 -27.97 -0.06
C ALA A 591 11.66 -27.20 0.42
N ASP A 592 12.02 -27.39 1.68
CA ASP A 592 13.26 -26.88 2.26
C ASP A 592 14.47 -27.43 1.49
N ASP A 593 15.43 -26.56 1.24
CA ASP A 593 16.65 -26.86 0.47
C ASP A 593 16.41 -27.17 -1.02
N GLU A 594 15.21 -26.91 -1.54
CA GLU A 594 14.87 -27.06 -2.95
C GLU A 594 15.22 -25.80 -3.75
N THR A 595 15.93 -25.99 -4.88
CA THR A 595 16.24 -24.91 -5.83
C THR A 595 15.05 -24.67 -6.75
N ILE A 596 14.64 -23.41 -6.88
CA ILE A 596 13.75 -22.95 -7.95
C ILE A 596 14.53 -22.26 -9.05
N GLN A 597 13.98 -22.29 -10.25
CA GLN A 597 14.52 -21.64 -11.43
C GLN A 597 13.39 -20.88 -12.15
N PHE A 598 13.62 -19.60 -12.44
CA PHE A 598 12.73 -18.77 -13.23
C PHE A 598 13.08 -18.92 -14.71
N ASN A 599 12.08 -19.21 -15.53
CA ASN A 599 12.25 -19.32 -16.97
C ASN A 599 11.19 -18.48 -17.69
N THR A 600 11.58 -17.94 -18.83
CA THR A 600 10.68 -17.20 -19.70
C THR A 600 11.06 -17.42 -21.16
N SER A 601 10.07 -17.40 -22.03
CA SER A 601 10.25 -17.64 -23.46
C SER A 601 9.34 -16.76 -24.27
N THR A 602 9.87 -16.27 -25.39
CA THR A 602 9.11 -15.62 -26.46
C THR A 602 8.78 -16.62 -27.57
N TYR A 603 7.73 -16.35 -28.33
CA TYR A 603 7.30 -17.19 -29.45
C TYR A 603 7.12 -16.36 -30.71
N GLN A 604 7.31 -17.03 -31.85
CA GLN A 604 6.91 -16.48 -33.14
C GLN A 604 5.38 -16.43 -33.22
N CYS A 605 4.89 -15.46 -33.99
CA CYS A 605 3.47 -15.26 -34.19
C CYS A 605 3.12 -15.36 -35.67
N ASP A 606 2.31 -16.37 -36.01
CA ASP A 606 1.90 -16.66 -37.38
C ASP A 606 0.66 -15.85 -37.80
N ALA A 607 -0.15 -15.41 -36.82
CA ALA A 607 -1.35 -14.61 -37.08
C ALA A 607 -1.54 -13.50 -36.02
N TRP A 608 -1.60 -12.26 -36.49
CA TRP A 608 -1.82 -11.06 -35.68
C TRP A 608 -3.25 -10.55 -35.80
N ARG A 609 -3.76 -9.97 -34.71
CA ARG A 609 -5.08 -9.34 -34.65
C ARG A 609 -5.04 -8.02 -33.91
N GLY A 610 -5.63 -6.98 -34.51
CA GLY A 610 -5.86 -5.70 -33.85
C GLY A 610 -6.84 -5.81 -32.68
N THR A 611 -6.54 -5.07 -31.61
CA THR A 611 -7.42 -4.94 -30.45
C THR A 611 -8.10 -3.58 -30.43
N ASP A 612 -9.06 -3.40 -29.51
CA ASP A 612 -9.69 -2.09 -29.26
C ASP A 612 -8.83 -1.18 -28.36
N ILE A 613 -7.58 -1.58 -28.06
CA ILE A 613 -6.65 -0.82 -27.22
C ILE A 613 -5.76 0.03 -28.11
N PHE A 614 -5.74 1.33 -27.83
CA PHE A 614 -4.89 2.31 -28.51
C PHE A 614 -3.97 3.01 -27.52
N ARG A 615 -2.81 3.45 -28.01
CA ARG A 615 -1.87 4.33 -27.32
C ARG A 615 -1.54 5.49 -28.23
N SER A 616 -1.38 6.68 -27.68
CA SER A 616 -1.13 7.88 -28.47
C SER A 616 0.19 8.52 -28.09
N ASP A 617 0.89 9.03 -29.09
CA ASP A 617 2.11 9.83 -28.95
C ASP A 617 2.15 10.88 -30.05
N GLY A 618 2.38 12.14 -29.70
CA GLY A 618 2.43 13.26 -30.67
C GLY A 618 1.22 13.37 -31.60
N GLY A 619 0.01 13.15 -31.10
CA GLY A 619 -1.23 13.21 -31.89
C GLY A 619 -1.53 11.94 -32.70
N LYS A 620 -0.56 11.03 -32.88
CA LYS A 620 -0.74 9.77 -33.61
C LYS A 620 -1.25 8.67 -32.69
N ALA A 621 -2.26 7.91 -33.14
CA ALA A 621 -2.79 6.75 -32.43
C ALA A 621 -2.20 5.45 -32.99
N TYR A 622 -1.65 4.62 -32.10
CA TYR A 622 -1.08 3.31 -32.40
C TYR A 622 -2.00 2.23 -31.82
N GLN A 623 -2.47 1.32 -32.68
CA GLN A 623 -3.26 0.18 -32.25
C GLN A 623 -2.35 -0.86 -31.59
N VAL A 624 -2.75 -1.37 -30.43
CA VAL A 624 -2.10 -2.54 -29.83
C VAL A 624 -2.63 -3.79 -30.52
N VAL A 625 -1.70 -4.61 -31.03
CA VAL A 625 -2.03 -5.86 -31.73
C VAL A 625 -1.55 -7.05 -30.91
N ARG A 626 -2.35 -8.10 -30.90
CA ARG A 626 -2.09 -9.35 -30.18
C ARG A 626 -1.83 -10.50 -31.13
N CYS A 627 -1.14 -11.52 -30.63
CA CYS A 627 -0.98 -12.77 -31.35
C CYS A 627 -2.17 -13.71 -31.10
N THR A 628 -2.62 -14.37 -32.17
CA THR A 628 -3.73 -15.33 -32.16
C THR A 628 -3.35 -16.72 -32.66
N ASP A 629 -2.10 -16.91 -33.09
CA ASP A 629 -1.58 -18.20 -33.51
C ASP A 629 -0.08 -18.29 -33.15
N PHE A 630 0.21 -19.07 -32.12
CA PHE A 630 1.57 -19.38 -31.66
C PHE A 630 2.20 -20.40 -32.58
N SER A 631 3.43 -20.14 -33.04
CA SER A 631 4.20 -21.15 -33.75
C SER A 631 5.37 -21.65 -32.92
N ASP A 632 6.59 -21.46 -33.39
CA ASP A 632 7.78 -21.99 -32.76
C ASP A 632 8.26 -21.08 -31.62
N LYS A 633 8.81 -21.69 -30.56
CA LYS A 633 9.55 -20.96 -29.51
C LYS A 633 10.69 -20.20 -30.19
N ASP A 634 10.71 -18.88 -30.01
CA ASP A 634 11.65 -18.00 -30.69
C ASP A 634 12.93 -17.85 -29.86
N THR A 635 12.80 -17.31 -28.65
CA THR A 635 13.92 -17.13 -27.72
C THR A 635 13.54 -17.57 -26.32
N GLU A 636 14.44 -18.32 -25.68
CA GLU A 636 14.45 -18.52 -24.23
C GLU A 636 15.43 -17.53 -23.63
N VAL A 637 14.95 -16.68 -22.72
CA VAL A 637 15.79 -15.65 -22.07
C VAL A 637 16.88 -16.36 -21.29
N GLN A 638 18.13 -15.96 -21.52
CA GLN A 638 19.26 -16.65 -20.94
C GLN A 638 19.38 -16.30 -19.45
N PRO A 639 19.97 -17.19 -18.62
CA PRO A 639 20.18 -16.87 -17.21
C PRO A 639 20.99 -15.59 -16.98
N ASP A 640 21.88 -15.20 -17.90
CA ASP A 640 22.65 -13.96 -17.80
C ASP A 640 21.79 -12.68 -17.97
N ASP A 641 20.59 -12.82 -18.52
CA ASP A 641 19.61 -11.75 -18.74
C ASP A 641 18.52 -11.76 -17.64
N ILE A 642 18.73 -12.52 -16.56
CA ILE A 642 17.83 -12.59 -15.40
C ILE A 642 18.64 -12.31 -14.14
N THR A 643 18.29 -11.20 -13.48
CA THR A 643 18.92 -10.78 -12.24
C THR A 643 17.92 -10.86 -11.09
N VAL A 644 18.35 -11.43 -9.98
CA VAL A 644 17.57 -11.50 -8.73
C VAL A 644 18.17 -10.51 -7.74
N TYR A 645 17.33 -9.63 -7.22
CA TYR A 645 17.66 -8.66 -6.19
C TYR A 645 16.90 -8.94 -4.90
N THR A 646 17.50 -8.59 -3.79
CA THR A 646 16.99 -8.75 -2.43
C THR A 646 16.93 -7.39 -1.72
N ASP A 647 16.44 -7.37 -0.48
CA ASP A 647 16.40 -6.14 0.33
C ASP A 647 17.81 -5.55 0.51
N GLY A 648 17.95 -4.24 0.30
CA GLY A 648 19.23 -3.51 0.40
C GLY A 648 20.11 -3.52 -0.86
N ASP A 649 19.77 -4.29 -1.90
CA ASP A 649 20.56 -4.32 -3.13
C ASP A 649 20.43 -3.00 -3.93
N ASP A 650 21.54 -2.57 -4.55
CA ASP A 650 21.60 -1.40 -5.43
C ASP A 650 21.16 -1.78 -6.86
N ILE A 651 20.07 -1.15 -7.33
CA ILE A 651 19.48 -1.40 -8.65
C ILE A 651 19.72 -0.25 -9.65
N SER A 652 20.60 0.70 -9.33
CA SER A 652 20.87 1.89 -10.17
C SER A 652 21.27 1.54 -11.61
N SER A 653 22.01 0.45 -11.82
CA SER A 653 22.38 -0.02 -13.16
C SER A 653 21.18 -0.44 -14.01
N GLU A 654 20.14 -1.02 -13.41
CA GLU A 654 18.92 -1.38 -14.14
C GLU A 654 18.08 -0.15 -14.45
N LEU A 655 17.91 0.76 -13.51
CA LEU A 655 17.15 2.00 -13.72
C LEU A 655 17.77 2.89 -14.80
N SER A 656 19.10 2.90 -14.91
CA SER A 656 19.80 3.71 -15.92
C SER A 656 19.78 3.12 -17.33
N SER A 657 19.50 1.82 -17.46
CA SER A 657 19.39 1.13 -18.75
C SER A 657 17.95 0.98 -19.24
N ASP A 658 17.00 1.62 -18.56
CA ASP A 658 15.55 1.47 -18.74
C ASP A 658 14.95 2.69 -19.48
N GLU A 659 15.59 3.08 -20.59
CA GLU A 659 15.02 4.05 -21.52
C GLU A 659 13.87 3.36 -22.29
N THR A 660 12.63 3.69 -21.92
CA THR A 660 11.43 3.09 -22.52
C THR A 660 10.80 3.99 -23.58
N THR A 661 10.05 3.35 -24.48
CA THR A 661 9.13 4.03 -25.40
C THR A 661 7.85 4.46 -24.67
N PHE A 662 7.08 5.37 -25.27
CA PHE A 662 5.88 6.00 -24.67
C PHE A 662 4.80 5.01 -24.20
N TRP A 663 4.75 3.82 -24.80
CA TRP A 663 3.74 2.80 -24.49
C TRP A 663 4.20 1.76 -23.46
N GLN A 664 5.47 1.77 -23.06
CA GLN A 664 6.05 0.81 -22.12
C GLN A 664 6.31 1.46 -20.76
N GLU A 665 5.79 0.83 -19.70
CA GLU A 665 6.08 1.23 -18.32
C GLU A 665 7.53 0.85 -17.98
N ASN A 666 8.27 1.80 -17.43
CA ASN A 666 9.64 1.58 -16.98
C ASN A 666 9.64 0.92 -15.58
N LEU A 667 10.74 0.27 -15.22
CA LEU A 667 11.00 -0.38 -13.93
C LEU A 667 10.79 0.58 -12.76
N GLU A 668 11.27 1.83 -12.86
CA GLU A 668 11.06 2.82 -11.80
C GLU A 668 9.56 3.09 -11.56
N GLY A 669 8.79 3.23 -12.64
CA GLY A 669 7.33 3.37 -12.60
C GLY A 669 6.66 2.13 -11.99
N SER A 670 7.11 0.94 -12.40
CA SER A 670 6.62 -0.34 -11.88
C SER A 670 6.84 -0.45 -10.37
N ILE A 671 8.04 -0.11 -9.88
CA ILE A 671 8.38 -0.07 -8.45
C ILE A 671 7.48 0.94 -7.72
N LYS A 672 7.39 2.18 -8.20
CA LYS A 672 6.53 3.22 -7.58
C LYS A 672 5.05 2.84 -7.53
N SER A 673 4.59 1.99 -8.45
CA SER A 673 3.21 1.51 -8.48
C SER A 673 2.91 0.44 -7.43
N ASN A 674 3.94 -0.21 -6.87
CA ASN A 674 3.83 -1.36 -5.98
C ASN A 674 4.16 -0.98 -4.52
N PRO A 675 3.24 -1.19 -3.56
CA PRO A 675 3.46 -0.79 -2.16
C PRO A 675 4.44 -1.71 -1.39
N ASN A 676 4.85 -2.84 -1.95
CA ASN A 676 5.73 -3.80 -1.27
C ASN A 676 7.21 -3.64 -1.66
N VAL A 677 7.51 -2.77 -2.62
CA VAL A 677 8.86 -2.52 -3.12
C VAL A 677 9.07 -1.03 -3.20
N GLU A 678 10.06 -0.52 -2.47
CA GLU A 678 10.42 0.89 -2.49
C GLU A 678 11.90 1.06 -2.89
N LEU A 679 12.25 2.28 -3.27
CA LEU A 679 13.64 2.70 -3.46
C LEU A 679 13.98 3.76 -2.41
N ASP A 680 15.11 3.58 -1.74
CA ASP A 680 15.63 4.59 -0.83
C ASP A 680 16.25 5.78 -1.59
N GLY A 681 16.79 6.76 -0.85
CA GLY A 681 17.43 7.94 -1.44
C GLY A 681 18.71 7.67 -2.25
N SER A 682 19.20 6.42 -2.26
CA SER A 682 20.41 5.95 -2.95
C SER A 682 20.11 4.90 -4.03
N ASN A 683 18.82 4.68 -4.38
CA ASN A 683 18.36 3.63 -5.29
C ASN A 683 18.64 2.20 -4.79
N GLN A 684 18.68 1.99 -3.47
CA GLN A 684 18.65 0.67 -2.87
C GLN A 684 17.21 0.20 -2.70
N LEU A 685 16.97 -1.08 -2.96
CA LEU A 685 15.66 -1.68 -2.74
C LEU A 685 15.34 -1.75 -1.24
N VAL A 686 14.11 -1.40 -0.90
CA VAL A 686 13.53 -1.60 0.44
C VAL A 686 12.33 -2.53 0.28
N MET A 687 12.46 -3.76 0.76
CA MET A 687 11.48 -4.83 0.62
C MET A 687 11.41 -5.69 1.90
N PRO A 688 10.28 -6.37 2.18
CA PRO A 688 10.26 -7.36 3.25
C PRO A 688 11.29 -8.49 3.00
N SER A 689 11.94 -8.96 4.07
CA SER A 689 13.04 -9.93 4.03
C SER A 689 12.76 -11.21 3.22
N ASN A 690 11.49 -11.59 3.11
CA ASN A 690 11.04 -12.80 2.42
C ASN A 690 10.68 -12.58 0.95
N GLN A 691 11.09 -11.45 0.37
CA GLN A 691 10.82 -11.08 -1.01
C GLN A 691 12.12 -10.92 -1.80
N ALA A 692 12.07 -11.33 -3.06
CA ALA A 692 13.12 -11.08 -4.03
C ALA A 692 12.51 -10.51 -5.32
N LEU A 693 13.16 -9.51 -5.89
CA LEU A 693 12.79 -8.90 -7.16
C LEU A 693 13.55 -9.58 -8.29
N VAL A 694 12.84 -10.25 -9.19
CA VAL A 694 13.42 -10.95 -10.35
C VAL A 694 13.21 -10.07 -11.58
N VAL A 695 14.28 -9.44 -12.07
CA VAL A 695 14.26 -8.63 -13.28
C VAL A 695 14.72 -9.49 -14.44
N MET A 696 13.88 -9.58 -15.48
CA MET A 696 14.15 -10.33 -16.71
C MET A 696 14.24 -9.35 -17.86
N ASP A 697 15.34 -9.40 -18.59
CA ASP A 697 15.59 -8.63 -19.81
C ASP A 697 15.26 -9.48 -21.04
N TYR A 698 14.38 -9.00 -21.91
CA TYR A 698 13.95 -9.73 -23.10
C TYR A 698 14.68 -9.19 -24.33
N PRO A 699 15.05 -10.05 -25.30
CA PRO A 699 15.76 -9.63 -26.50
C PRO A 699 15.06 -8.46 -27.24
N ASP A 700 15.84 -7.44 -27.58
CA ASP A 700 15.39 -6.13 -28.09
C ASP A 700 14.53 -6.19 -29.37
N GLY A 701 13.42 -5.45 -29.36
CA GLY A 701 12.93 -4.72 -30.53
C GLY A 701 13.60 -3.34 -30.59
N ALA A 702 13.69 -2.71 -31.77
CA ALA A 702 14.35 -1.40 -31.87
C ALA A 702 13.67 -0.35 -30.96
N ASN A 703 14.44 0.30 -30.07
CA ASN A 703 14.00 1.38 -29.16
C ASN A 703 13.00 0.95 -28.06
N THR A 704 13.07 -0.28 -27.57
CA THR A 704 12.27 -0.77 -26.43
C THR A 704 13.16 -1.36 -25.36
N ALA A 705 12.91 -1.07 -24.09
CA ALA A 705 13.69 -1.67 -23.00
C ALA A 705 13.33 -3.14 -22.76
N ASN A 706 12.09 -3.55 -23.10
CA ASN A 706 11.59 -4.92 -22.95
C ASN A 706 11.99 -5.66 -21.65
N LYS A 707 11.91 -4.98 -20.50
CA LYS A 707 12.14 -5.59 -19.18
C LYS A 707 10.83 -5.97 -18.49
N GLN A 708 10.87 -7.05 -17.71
CA GLN A 708 9.80 -7.41 -16.77
C GLN A 708 10.39 -7.69 -15.40
N ALA A 709 9.84 -7.02 -14.39
CA ALA A 709 10.12 -7.36 -12.99
C ALA A 709 9.00 -8.23 -12.41
N MET A 710 9.40 -9.28 -11.69
CA MET A 710 8.51 -10.15 -10.93
C MET A 710 8.88 -10.10 -9.45
N LEU A 711 7.89 -10.09 -8.58
CA LEU A 711 8.07 -10.18 -7.14
C LEU A 711 7.90 -11.63 -6.70
N TYR A 712 8.98 -12.26 -6.25
CA TYR A 712 8.97 -13.58 -5.64
C TYR A 712 8.84 -13.45 -4.12
N ARG A 713 7.89 -14.17 -3.53
CA ARG A 713 7.63 -14.20 -2.08
C ARG A 713 7.63 -15.63 -1.57
N LEU A 714 8.36 -15.89 -0.49
CA LEU A 714 8.48 -17.22 0.10
C LEU A 714 8.26 -17.17 1.62
N GLY A 715 7.29 -17.92 2.14
CA GLY A 715 7.05 -17.95 3.59
C GLY A 715 6.58 -16.60 4.15
N ILE A 716 7.15 -16.17 5.28
CA ILE A 716 6.76 -15.00 6.08
C ILE A 716 7.98 -14.08 6.21
N SER A 717 7.81 -12.75 6.22
CA SER A 717 8.93 -11.82 6.48
C SER A 717 9.28 -11.73 7.96
N GLU A 718 10.47 -11.23 8.27
CA GLU A 718 10.85 -10.89 9.64
C GLU A 718 9.92 -9.86 10.26
N SER A 719 9.51 -8.85 9.47
CA SER A 719 8.58 -7.81 9.92
C SER A 719 7.19 -8.35 10.25
N GLU A 720 6.68 -9.33 9.50
CA GLU A 720 5.42 -10.01 9.80
C GLU A 720 5.52 -11.00 10.97
N ALA A 721 6.70 -11.57 11.18
CA ALA A 721 7.00 -12.43 12.32
C ALA A 721 7.39 -11.63 13.58
N SER A 722 7.47 -10.30 13.50
CA SER A 722 7.98 -9.45 14.58
C SER A 722 7.20 -9.68 15.89
N PRO A 723 7.88 -10.05 16.98
CA PRO A 723 7.29 -10.34 18.27
C PRO A 723 7.27 -9.13 19.21
N GLU A 724 6.91 -7.94 18.72
CA GLU A 724 6.98 -6.68 19.49
C GLU A 724 6.24 -6.72 20.85
N ASP A 725 5.25 -7.61 21.00
CA ASP A 725 4.50 -7.80 22.25
C ASP A 725 5.01 -8.97 23.13
N ILE A 726 6.19 -9.53 22.88
CA ILE A 726 6.73 -10.60 23.76
C ILE A 726 7.22 -10.06 25.08
N VAL A 727 7.86 -8.89 25.09
CA VAL A 727 8.26 -8.22 26.32
C VAL A 727 7.76 -6.79 26.28
N ARG A 728 6.84 -6.45 27.19
CA ARG A 728 6.33 -5.09 27.35
C ARG A 728 6.78 -4.51 28.67
N TRP A 729 7.30 -3.28 28.63
CA TRP A 729 7.63 -2.50 29.81
C TRP A 729 6.66 -1.34 29.99
N THR A 730 6.13 -1.19 31.20
CA THR A 730 5.40 0.00 31.65
C THR A 730 6.08 0.54 32.91
N VAL A 731 6.65 1.72 32.82
CA VAL A 731 7.38 2.36 33.92
C VAL A 731 6.65 3.62 34.34
N GLY A 732 6.06 3.62 35.54
CA GLY A 732 5.55 4.83 36.17
C GLY A 732 6.67 5.60 36.86
N GLN A 733 6.89 6.87 36.49
CA GLN A 733 7.89 7.78 37.09
C GLN A 733 7.24 8.79 38.04
#